data_AF-A0A2E6SGK2-F1
#
_entry.id   AF-A0A2E6SGK2-F1
#
_cell.length_a   1.000
_cell.length_b   1.000
_cell.length_c   1.000
_cell.angle_alpha   90.00
_cell.angle_beta   90.00
_cell.angle_gamma   90.00
#
_symmetry.space_group_name_H-M   'P 1'
#
loop_
_entity.id
_entity.type
_entity.pdbx_description
1 polymer ?
#
loop_
_entity_poly.entity_id
_entity_poly.type
_entity_poly.pdbx_seq_one_letter_code
_entity_poly.pdbx_strand_id
1 'polypeptide(L)'
;MRFSIRMFVVVLLGVNTISGVTPSGASYNTGTNILQLTFSENVSTVNVLLGRITITDGSNSHSLTGGTLPDSAYYTKTLDVSLLYGKVIDQLDQTIFGSAQTVQLWGTSATQVDAIESFNLANCSIIFESGAFLDEDSAHSDPASLPLTIIDQEAPLLSSASYSATHNHLQFIFNTPAQFDQIAEDRSVDGGPGDRSLAPEIGNNDPGEDRNGNGVLDFEVNILPFKIGFTDGADNSISLEGIKLVAQTEDSDTIDITLTLNDAKRLETSLDLTGLSINMSEGAFRDTSYNLFASSSITVPVSADSLPLTADSASYDYAKNEFYIYFRNSENTSFDIAPAPAPVWSKIQIYNSSDNFTLATGTPSANDNSLKLKDLSLDVIAQIENMIQYNDSGEIIDSVFCSLDAYTVYDRSENGNVAAPKIPIRFYSGSSSSTYATPMPDKDDTGGFVYYDAIGNLLSFSWDTKIGTFKGADLPDDDEIGENDFSDLSGIYLYDHEDTLSLSSGRVWRSSSKKTIFVELSEADEVLVETNEQKDTLHFLLDYYTFASTKDNGTPVITRDSSAFVQYSPDTLGPAITSVQYDIKSNSFTMNFTQPVSKTTFAADRFNFENVNGSSVFDGSLVTSLDSLDNYTSTIIVNLSTSGSSILDAMNNSDKTAFTMYVNDSTFIGLDNVSNAADTVHVDYGRNYWITSFEAFPSATAQKFCTIGYIGTQCDIYVDVASKDDFTDSLLTVIGQAFEDSVAFDSNVVQYGGQNISIASTVRSFAGNENDVDQNGKVIFVFTNILDEYGLGRNDTKSSLFVHGYSTPSDTVSNGQYANGGEVIYIDTNPLNVTSTNNDKNILFHAITHEYTKMVLQHNKPTEEPWILEGVSQLMQKKIFGDVVFFGESTSPSTSTGNQLTYLATGVNKLKGRTDQHNVNIFFTYLQERLAASSLENEPEWQIVNYICETQKVGVASVDTALVAVGASKSFAEYFADYGMACYLDLVNVDSTYGGIYSFESLNLESAPSGKSASTLKWDKA
;
A
#
# COMPACT_ATOMS: atom_id res chain seq x y z
N MET A 1 32.07 98.61 -7.48
CA MET A 1 33.18 98.28 -8.41
C MET A 1 34.35 97.79 -7.56
N ARG A 2 35.09 96.71 -7.82
CA ARG A 2 34.95 95.47 -8.59
C ARG A 2 36.24 94.64 -8.28
N PHE A 3 36.10 93.31 -8.12
CA PHE A 3 37.09 92.21 -8.29
C PHE A 3 38.31 91.97 -7.35
N SER A 4 38.25 90.89 -6.55
CA SER A 4 38.81 89.51 -6.69
C SER A 4 40.29 89.19 -7.01
N ILE A 5 40.78 88.14 -6.29
CA ILE A 5 41.78 87.06 -6.60
C ILE A 5 43.15 87.01 -5.85
N ARG A 6 43.21 86.03 -4.92
CA ARG A 6 44.20 84.95 -4.56
C ARG A 6 45.71 85.05 -4.87
N MET A 7 46.58 84.65 -3.92
CA MET A 7 47.33 83.37 -3.95
C MET A 7 48.21 83.08 -2.69
N PHE A 8 47.97 81.87 -2.15
CA PHE A 8 48.87 80.86 -1.55
C PHE A 8 49.80 81.13 -0.34
N VAL A 9 49.42 80.52 0.78
CA VAL A 9 50.34 80.00 1.82
C VAL A 9 49.98 78.51 2.02
N VAL A 10 50.97 77.64 1.88
CA VAL A 10 50.87 76.19 2.10
C VAL A 10 51.08 75.92 3.59
N VAL A 11 50.08 75.36 4.27
CA VAL A 11 50.19 74.69 5.57
C VAL A 11 49.84 73.23 5.29
N LEU A 12 50.85 72.35 5.26
CA LEU A 12 50.67 70.93 5.02
C LEU A 12 50.48 70.22 6.37
N LEU A 13 49.34 69.57 6.52
CA LEU A 13 48.93 68.76 7.67
C LEU A 13 49.94 67.62 7.90
N GLY A 14 50.36 67.44 9.16
CA GLY A 14 51.03 66.22 9.59
C GLY A 14 50.05 65.06 9.44
N VAL A 15 50.40 64.09 8.60
CA VAL A 15 49.76 62.78 8.55
C VAL A 15 50.25 62.03 9.80
N ASN A 16 49.44 61.94 10.84
CA ASN A 16 49.62 60.86 11.81
C ASN A 16 49.25 59.58 11.08
N THR A 17 50.24 58.75 10.75
CA THR A 17 50.01 57.33 10.52
C THR A 17 49.50 56.77 11.84
N ILE A 18 48.21 56.49 11.94
CA ILE A 18 47.65 55.65 13.01
C ILE A 18 48.21 54.26 12.71
N SER A 19 49.25 53.84 13.43
CA SER A 19 49.74 52.45 13.36
C SER A 19 48.70 51.58 14.06
N GLY A 20 48.16 50.58 13.36
CA GLY A 20 47.25 49.63 13.98
C GLY A 20 47.96 48.76 15.00
N VAL A 21 47.21 48.19 15.95
CA VAL A 21 47.75 47.26 16.95
C VAL A 21 48.47 46.06 16.30
N THR A 22 49.66 45.72 16.81
CA THR A 22 50.48 44.62 16.31
C THR A 22 50.61 43.49 17.33
N PRO A 23 50.35 42.23 16.95
CA PRO A 23 50.68 41.06 17.76
C PRO A 23 52.20 41.00 18.03
N SER A 24 52.60 40.77 19.28
CA SER A 24 54.00 40.74 19.71
C SER A 24 54.50 39.38 20.20
N GLY A 25 53.59 38.44 20.49
CA GLY A 25 53.96 37.08 20.89
C GLY A 25 52.77 36.13 20.92
N ALA A 26 53.03 34.83 20.74
CA ALA A 26 52.01 33.79 20.78
C ALA A 26 52.56 32.50 21.41
N SER A 27 51.75 31.84 22.25
CA SER A 27 52.04 30.53 22.82
C SER A 27 50.80 29.65 22.84
N TYR A 28 50.97 28.36 22.58
CA TYR A 28 49.92 27.34 22.65
C TYR A 28 50.29 26.28 23.68
N ASN A 29 49.36 25.93 24.56
CA ASN A 29 49.53 24.88 25.57
C ASN A 29 48.71 23.64 25.17
N THR A 30 49.38 22.53 24.89
CA THR A 30 48.75 21.27 24.44
C THR A 30 47.93 20.61 25.55
N GLY A 31 48.26 20.85 26.83
CA GLY A 31 47.52 20.27 27.95
C GLY A 31 46.22 21.01 28.31
N THR A 32 46.13 22.30 27.99
CA THR A 32 44.94 23.12 28.28
C THR A 32 44.20 23.58 27.04
N ASN A 33 44.73 23.33 25.84
CA ASN A 33 44.18 23.75 24.55
C ASN A 33 43.95 25.27 24.40
N ILE A 34 44.77 26.08 25.08
CA ILE A 34 44.69 27.55 25.08
C ILE A 34 45.80 28.14 24.21
N LEU A 35 45.40 28.97 23.25
CA LEU A 35 46.26 29.86 22.48
C LEU A 35 46.30 31.25 23.13
N GLN A 36 47.41 31.58 23.78
CA GLN A 36 47.65 32.88 24.37
C GLN A 36 48.36 33.81 23.38
N LEU A 37 47.78 34.98 23.13
CA LEU A 37 48.30 36.03 22.26
C LEU A 37 48.64 37.26 23.09
N THR A 38 49.76 37.92 22.77
CA THR A 38 50.18 39.18 23.42
C THR A 38 50.35 40.28 22.39
N PHE A 39 49.97 41.50 22.76
CA PHE A 39 49.93 42.66 21.87
C PHE A 39 50.71 43.84 22.45
N SER A 40 51.23 44.69 21.57
CA SER A 40 51.90 45.95 21.97
C SER A 40 50.94 46.93 22.66
N GLU A 41 49.68 46.91 22.25
CA GLU A 41 48.60 47.81 22.67
C GLU A 41 47.33 47.02 23.02
N ASN A 42 46.31 47.70 23.55
CA ASN A 42 45.07 47.04 23.95
C ASN A 42 44.23 46.67 22.70
N VAL A 43 43.76 45.42 22.62
CA VAL A 43 42.88 44.90 21.57
C VAL A 43 41.50 44.56 22.09
N SER A 44 40.48 44.71 21.25
CA SER A 44 39.11 44.31 21.56
C SER A 44 39.01 42.79 21.71
N THR A 45 38.37 42.34 22.79
CA THR A 45 38.11 40.91 23.05
C THR A 45 36.82 40.39 22.42
N VAL A 46 35.95 41.30 21.93
CA VAL A 46 34.62 40.96 21.37
C VAL A 46 34.57 41.02 19.85
N ASN A 47 35.58 41.64 19.21
CA ASN A 47 35.67 41.80 17.76
C ASN A 47 36.93 41.11 17.20
N VAL A 48 37.14 39.85 17.58
CA VAL A 48 38.27 39.04 17.10
C VAL A 48 37.80 38.16 15.95
N LEU A 49 38.41 38.30 14.77
CA LEU A 49 38.11 37.47 13.62
C LEU A 49 39.05 36.26 13.58
N LEU A 50 38.68 35.20 14.32
CA LEU A 50 39.48 33.97 14.43
C LEU A 50 39.83 33.35 13.07
N GLY A 51 38.93 33.41 12.08
CA GLY A 51 39.18 32.92 10.72
C GLY A 51 40.30 33.62 9.95
N ARG A 52 40.85 34.72 10.48
CA ARG A 52 42.03 35.43 9.95
C ARG A 52 43.34 35.08 10.67
N ILE A 53 43.29 34.06 11.52
CA ILE A 53 44.42 33.54 12.28
C ILE A 53 44.73 32.13 11.75
N THR A 54 45.96 31.89 11.33
CA THR A 54 46.40 30.61 10.76
C THR A 54 47.65 30.11 11.49
N ILE A 55 47.64 28.86 11.93
CA ILE A 55 48.82 28.17 12.47
C ILE A 55 49.42 27.30 11.36
N THR A 56 50.75 27.28 11.23
CA THR A 56 51.45 26.48 10.23
C THR A 56 52.84 26.02 10.71
N ASP A 57 53.21 24.79 10.38
CA ASP A 57 54.58 24.26 10.55
C ASP A 57 55.43 24.40 9.27
N GLY A 58 54.89 25.07 8.25
CA GLY A 58 55.47 25.23 6.91
C GLY A 58 55.07 24.15 5.90
N SER A 59 54.61 22.98 6.33
CA SER A 59 54.11 21.91 5.45
C SER A 59 52.58 21.80 5.50
N ASN A 60 52.01 22.01 6.69
CA ASN A 60 50.59 22.01 6.96
C ASN A 60 50.17 23.40 7.49
N SER A 61 48.92 23.79 7.24
CA SER A 61 48.37 25.06 7.73
C SER A 61 46.90 24.88 8.11
N HIS A 62 46.50 25.42 9.25
CA HIS A 62 45.11 25.41 9.72
C HIS A 62 44.69 26.82 10.10
N SER A 63 43.67 27.35 9.42
CA SER A 63 43.02 28.60 9.83
C SER A 63 41.98 28.29 10.89
N LEU A 64 41.96 29.05 11.99
CA LEU A 64 41.06 28.76 13.10
C LEU A 64 39.61 28.85 12.65
N THR A 65 38.84 27.78 12.87
CA THR A 65 37.43 27.69 12.48
C THR A 65 36.48 28.16 13.59
N GLY A 66 37.00 28.31 14.81
CA GLY A 66 36.26 28.76 15.98
C GLY A 66 37.18 28.91 17.19
N GLY A 67 36.61 29.26 18.34
CA GLY A 67 37.34 29.41 19.59
C GLY A 67 36.55 30.25 20.60
N THR A 68 36.74 29.96 21.88
CA THR A 68 36.07 30.69 22.96
C THR A 68 36.98 31.80 23.46
N LEU A 69 36.47 33.04 23.46
CA LEU A 69 37.16 34.23 23.95
C LEU A 69 36.78 34.47 25.42
N PRO A 70 37.61 35.16 26.22
CA PRO A 70 37.36 35.37 27.64
C PRO A 70 36.29 36.44 27.88
N ASP A 71 35.35 36.20 28.81
CA ASP A 71 34.16 37.03 29.03
C ASP A 71 34.41 38.42 29.66
N SER A 72 35.62 38.71 30.15
CA SER A 72 35.78 39.68 31.27
C SER A 72 36.56 40.98 31.01
N ALA A 73 36.87 41.39 29.78
CA ALA A 73 37.45 42.73 29.53
C ALA A 73 37.14 43.22 28.12
N TYR A 74 36.59 44.43 27.92
CA TYR A 74 36.29 44.94 26.56
C TYR A 74 37.56 45.16 25.71
N TYR A 75 38.70 45.43 26.37
CA TYR A 75 40.01 45.60 25.77
C TYR A 75 41.13 44.98 26.63
N THR A 76 42.13 44.31 26.03
CA THR A 76 43.24 43.62 26.74
C THR A 76 44.56 43.65 25.97
N LYS A 77 45.70 43.51 26.65
CA LYS A 77 47.03 43.28 26.02
C LYS A 77 47.39 41.80 25.85
N THR A 78 46.67 40.92 26.55
CA THR A 78 46.84 39.48 26.48
C THR A 78 45.48 38.85 26.25
N LEU A 79 45.37 38.04 25.21
CA LEU A 79 44.14 37.36 24.82
C LEU A 79 44.37 35.86 24.86
N ASP A 80 43.64 35.18 25.73
CA ASP A 80 43.61 33.72 25.79
C ASP A 80 42.44 33.23 24.95
N VAL A 81 42.74 32.52 23.86
CA VAL A 81 41.74 31.90 22.99
C VAL A 81 41.71 30.42 23.30
N SER A 82 40.60 29.92 23.85
CA SER A 82 40.39 28.47 23.92
C SER A 82 40.14 27.95 22.50
N LEU A 83 40.98 27.03 22.04
CA LEU A 83 40.77 26.36 20.75
C LEU A 83 39.68 25.28 20.85
N LEU A 84 39.21 24.97 22.05
CA LEU A 84 37.99 24.20 22.27
C LEU A 84 36.77 25.14 22.21
N TYR A 85 35.78 24.78 21.40
CA TYR A 85 34.55 25.55 21.22
C TYR A 85 33.34 24.66 20.90
N GLY A 86 32.15 25.14 21.25
CA GLY A 86 30.89 24.45 21.00
C GLY A 86 30.51 24.39 19.52
N LYS A 87 30.12 23.21 19.03
CA LYS A 87 29.52 23.00 17.70
C LYS A 87 28.55 21.82 17.75
N VAL A 88 27.78 21.62 16.66
CA VAL A 88 27.05 20.36 16.44
C VAL A 88 28.07 19.22 16.27
N ILE A 89 28.05 18.26 17.18
CA ILE A 89 28.90 17.07 17.16
C ILE A 89 28.21 15.87 16.54
N ASP A 90 26.87 15.79 16.63
CA ASP A 90 26.07 14.74 16.00
C ASP A 90 24.63 15.17 15.67
N GLN A 91 23.88 14.33 14.95
CA GLN A 91 22.49 14.53 14.57
C GLN A 91 21.68 13.24 14.70
N LEU A 92 20.51 13.35 15.35
CA LEU A 92 19.59 12.23 15.55
C LEU A 92 18.26 12.49 14.85
N ASP A 93 17.89 11.60 13.93
CA ASP A 93 16.55 11.58 13.34
C ASP A 93 15.57 10.87 14.28
N GLN A 94 14.60 11.61 14.79
CA GLN A 94 13.57 11.06 15.68
C GLN A 94 12.20 11.67 15.45
N THR A 95 11.16 10.97 15.89
CA THR A 95 9.79 11.46 15.80
C THR A 95 9.46 12.22 17.08
N ILE A 96 9.36 13.54 17.00
CA ILE A 96 8.94 14.40 18.13
C ILE A 96 7.52 14.86 17.87
N PHE A 97 6.60 14.60 18.82
CA PHE A 97 5.18 14.91 18.69
C PHE A 97 4.53 14.41 17.39
N GLY A 98 4.91 13.21 16.92
CA GLY A 98 4.35 12.59 15.72
C GLY A 98 4.91 13.12 14.39
N SER A 99 5.94 13.97 14.42
CA SER A 99 6.65 14.46 13.22
C SER A 99 8.12 14.07 13.25
N ALA A 100 8.64 13.55 12.13
CA ALA A 100 10.07 13.29 11.98
C ALA A 100 10.85 14.62 12.01
N GLN A 101 11.86 14.71 12.87
CA GLN A 101 12.74 15.86 13.02
C GLN A 101 14.17 15.39 13.22
N THR A 102 15.12 16.11 12.63
CA THR A 102 16.56 15.93 12.88
C THR A 102 16.96 16.84 14.05
N VAL A 103 17.29 16.24 15.19
CA VAL A 103 17.80 16.98 16.36
C VAL A 103 19.31 17.10 16.25
N GLN A 104 19.82 18.31 16.50
CA GLN A 104 21.26 18.56 16.56
C GLN A 104 21.75 18.38 17.99
N LEU A 105 22.81 17.58 18.14
CA LEU A 105 23.51 17.32 19.39
C LEU A 105 24.75 18.22 19.43
N TRP A 106 24.82 19.12 20.40
CA TRP A 106 25.92 20.08 20.52
C TRP A 106 26.91 19.67 21.61
N GLY A 107 28.20 19.88 21.32
CA GLY A 107 29.29 19.59 22.24
C GLY A 107 30.56 20.35 21.89
N THR A 108 31.62 20.13 22.65
CA THR A 108 32.91 20.79 22.43
C THR A 108 33.70 20.05 21.37
N SER A 109 34.15 20.79 20.36
CA SER A 109 34.98 20.23 19.30
C SER A 109 36.46 20.25 19.64
N ALA A 110 37.06 19.06 19.62
CA ALA A 110 38.52 18.91 19.57
C ALA A 110 39.09 18.88 18.14
N THR A 111 38.26 18.93 17.09
CA THR A 111 38.71 18.69 15.70
C THR A 111 39.80 19.65 15.22
N GLN A 112 39.73 20.94 15.59
CA GLN A 112 40.79 21.88 15.21
C GLN A 112 42.07 21.67 16.03
N VAL A 113 41.92 21.28 17.30
CA VAL A 113 43.03 20.92 18.19
C VAL A 113 43.76 19.70 17.61
N ASP A 114 43.03 18.63 17.29
CA ASP A 114 43.58 17.43 16.66
C ASP A 114 44.34 17.76 15.36
N ALA A 115 43.79 18.66 14.55
CA ALA A 115 44.43 19.10 13.31
C ALA A 115 45.73 19.87 13.58
N ILE A 116 45.74 20.80 14.53
CA ILE A 116 46.91 21.61 14.89
C ILE A 116 47.98 20.74 15.55
N GLU A 117 47.59 19.81 16.41
CA GLU A 117 48.51 18.91 17.13
C GLU A 117 49.10 17.81 16.24
N SER A 118 48.49 17.53 15.09
CA SER A 118 49.09 16.70 14.05
C SER A 118 50.29 17.33 13.34
N PHE A 119 50.52 18.64 13.53
CA PHE A 119 51.63 19.35 12.90
C PHE A 119 52.96 19.04 13.57
N ASN A 120 54.07 19.40 12.93
CA ASN A 120 55.37 19.44 13.60
C ASN A 120 55.44 20.62 14.58
N LEU A 121 54.91 20.40 15.78
CA LEU A 121 54.79 21.40 16.86
C LEU A 121 56.12 22.08 17.22
N ALA A 122 57.26 21.45 16.96
CA ALA A 122 58.58 22.05 17.21
C ALA A 122 58.92 23.25 16.29
N ASN A 123 58.21 23.44 15.17
CA ASN A 123 58.48 24.49 14.18
C ASN A 123 57.23 25.30 13.78
N CYS A 124 56.26 25.44 14.68
CA CYS A 124 55.03 26.17 14.38
C CYS A 124 55.24 27.69 14.36
N SER A 125 54.55 28.34 13.43
CA SER A 125 54.37 29.78 13.36
C SER A 125 52.89 30.11 13.26
N ILE A 126 52.51 31.29 13.71
CA ILE A 126 51.15 31.81 13.62
C ILE A 126 51.14 33.06 12.74
N ILE A 127 50.15 33.13 11.86
CA ILE A 127 49.98 34.19 10.86
C ILE A 127 48.65 34.88 11.15
N PHE A 128 48.69 36.21 11.20
CA PHE A 128 47.54 37.08 11.36
C PHE A 128 47.37 37.90 10.08
N GLU A 129 46.19 37.83 9.47
CA GLU A 129 45.84 38.75 8.39
C GLU A 129 45.45 40.13 8.93
N SER A 130 45.48 41.15 8.07
CA SER A 130 45.07 42.50 8.46
C SER A 130 43.62 42.50 8.97
N GLY A 131 43.35 43.19 10.08
CA GLY A 131 42.03 43.27 10.70
C GLY A 131 41.58 42.00 11.43
N ALA A 132 42.49 41.08 11.79
CA ALA A 132 42.18 39.98 12.72
C ALA A 132 41.73 40.51 14.10
N PHE A 133 42.23 41.69 14.49
CA PHE A 133 41.87 42.38 15.74
C PHE A 133 41.56 43.87 15.47
N LEU A 134 40.84 44.48 16.41
CA LEU A 134 40.60 45.93 16.48
C LEU A 134 41.24 46.50 17.75
N ASP A 135 41.81 47.70 17.67
CA ASP A 135 42.27 48.45 18.83
C ASP A 135 41.13 49.23 19.52
N GLU A 136 41.45 50.03 20.55
CA GLU A 136 40.48 50.84 21.29
C GLU A 136 39.76 51.91 20.45
N ASP A 137 40.38 52.35 19.35
CA ASP A 137 39.87 53.36 18.42
C ASP A 137 39.18 52.73 17.20
N SER A 138 38.97 51.41 17.21
CA SER A 138 38.40 50.62 16.10
C SER A 138 39.26 50.59 14.83
N ALA A 139 40.56 50.85 14.93
CA ALA A 139 41.48 50.67 13.81
C ALA A 139 41.87 49.19 13.65
N HIS A 140 42.08 48.77 12.41
CA HIS A 140 42.41 47.38 12.07
C HIS A 140 43.86 47.05 12.43
N SER A 141 44.10 45.85 12.94
CA SER A 141 45.45 45.32 13.13
C SER A 141 46.20 45.18 11.80
N ASP A 142 47.51 45.41 11.84
CA ASP A 142 48.40 45.10 10.72
C ASP A 142 48.64 43.58 10.61
N PRO A 143 48.92 43.04 9.40
CA PRO A 143 49.25 41.63 9.26
C PRO A 143 50.60 41.32 9.91
N ALA A 144 50.70 40.17 10.59
CA ALA A 144 51.90 39.75 11.30
C ALA A 144 52.12 38.25 11.19
N SER A 145 53.38 37.81 11.28
CA SER A 145 53.75 36.40 11.42
C SER A 145 54.74 36.27 12.57
N LEU A 146 54.43 35.38 13.51
CA LEU A 146 55.19 35.17 14.73
C LEU A 146 55.53 33.69 14.91
N PRO A 147 56.67 33.35 15.52
CA PRO A 147 56.89 31.99 16.01
C PRO A 147 55.86 31.65 17.10
N LEU A 148 55.33 30.43 17.08
CA LEU A 148 54.40 29.93 18.08
C LEU A 148 55.18 29.11 19.10
N THR A 149 55.17 29.52 20.37
CA THR A 149 55.83 28.76 21.44
C THR A 149 54.90 27.67 21.96
N ILE A 150 55.31 26.40 21.88
CA ILE A 150 54.52 25.27 22.39
C ILE A 150 54.91 24.96 23.83
N ILE A 151 53.91 24.84 24.69
CA ILE A 151 54.03 24.34 26.07
C ILE A 151 53.43 22.94 26.07
N ASP A 152 54.27 21.91 26.18
CA ASP A 152 53.86 20.51 26.06
C ASP A 152 53.59 19.87 27.42
N GLN A 153 52.58 18.99 27.49
CA GLN A 153 52.21 18.23 28.69
C GLN A 153 52.20 16.72 28.38
N GLU A 154 52.58 15.88 29.34
CA GLU A 154 52.55 14.42 29.15
C GLU A 154 51.12 13.92 28.90
N ALA A 155 50.97 13.06 27.89
CA ALA A 155 49.70 12.47 27.53
C ALA A 155 49.16 11.53 28.63
N PRO A 156 47.82 11.48 28.82
CA PRO A 156 47.20 10.56 29.76
C PRO A 156 47.34 9.09 29.31
N LEU A 157 47.27 8.15 30.27
CA LEU A 157 47.61 6.73 30.10
C LEU A 157 46.57 5.78 30.71
N LEU A 158 46.36 4.64 30.05
CA LEU A 158 45.61 3.51 30.63
C LEU A 158 46.49 2.76 31.63
N SER A 159 46.02 2.65 32.88
CA SER A 159 46.74 2.00 33.98
C SER A 159 46.49 0.50 34.05
N SER A 160 45.23 0.06 33.93
CA SER A 160 44.85 -1.36 33.92
C SER A 160 43.51 -1.59 33.22
N ALA A 161 43.22 -2.82 32.82
CA ALA A 161 41.91 -3.23 32.31
C ALA A 161 41.52 -4.62 32.83
N SER A 162 40.25 -5.02 32.75
CA SER A 162 39.77 -6.38 33.05
C SER A 162 38.51 -6.75 32.25
N TYR A 163 38.26 -8.04 32.02
CA TYR A 163 37.08 -8.55 31.30
C TYR A 163 36.32 -9.61 32.11
N SER A 164 34.99 -9.56 32.09
CA SER A 164 34.09 -10.54 32.72
C SER A 164 33.14 -11.14 31.69
N ALA A 165 33.34 -12.40 31.34
CA ALA A 165 32.52 -13.13 30.37
C ALA A 165 31.08 -13.38 30.88
N THR A 166 30.87 -13.47 32.19
CA THR A 166 29.52 -13.67 32.76
C THR A 166 28.54 -12.53 32.40
N HIS A 167 29.04 -11.31 32.26
CA HIS A 167 28.22 -10.12 32.00
C HIS A 167 28.66 -9.37 30.73
N ASN A 168 29.55 -9.96 29.93
CA ASN A 168 30.15 -9.32 28.74
C ASN A 168 30.74 -7.94 29.03
N HIS A 169 31.42 -7.79 30.18
CA HIS A 169 31.76 -6.49 30.76
C HIS A 169 33.27 -6.23 30.80
N LEU A 170 33.70 -5.09 30.26
CA LEU A 170 35.07 -4.59 30.25
C LEU A 170 35.22 -3.41 31.22
N GLN A 171 36.27 -3.42 32.03
CA GLN A 171 36.63 -2.28 32.88
C GLN A 171 37.98 -1.72 32.47
N PHE A 172 38.10 -0.41 32.36
CA PHE A 172 39.31 0.35 32.10
C PHE A 172 39.59 1.30 33.26
N ILE A 173 40.84 1.36 33.72
CA ILE A 173 41.28 2.27 34.79
C ILE A 173 42.41 3.14 34.25
N PHE A 174 42.24 4.46 34.34
CA PHE A 174 43.11 5.49 33.78
C PHE A 174 43.94 6.18 34.86
N ASN A 175 45.05 6.83 34.48
CA ASN A 175 45.87 7.61 35.41
C ASN A 175 45.30 9.01 35.72
N THR A 176 44.38 9.49 34.88
CA THR A 176 43.60 10.72 35.02
C THR A 176 42.16 10.42 34.60
N PRO A 177 41.16 11.17 35.08
CA PRO A 177 39.77 10.97 34.65
C PRO A 177 39.64 11.06 33.12
N ALA A 178 39.06 10.01 32.53
CA ALA A 178 38.62 10.03 31.14
C ALA A 178 37.34 10.86 31.06
N GLN A 179 37.24 11.65 30.00
CA GLN A 179 36.07 12.45 29.73
C GLN A 179 34.91 11.55 29.31
N PHE A 180 33.81 11.69 30.03
CA PHE A 180 32.57 10.99 29.80
C PHE A 180 31.35 11.92 29.94
N ASP A 181 31.37 12.88 30.88
CA ASP A 181 30.28 13.85 31.06
C ASP A 181 30.84 15.23 31.40
N GLN A 182 30.81 16.12 30.41
CA GLN A 182 30.84 17.54 30.74
C GLN A 182 30.00 18.42 29.82
N ILE A 183 29.21 17.83 28.94
CA ILE A 183 28.24 18.54 28.15
C ILE A 183 27.17 17.49 27.88
N ALA A 184 26.02 17.58 28.57
CA ALA A 184 24.82 16.94 28.06
C ALA A 184 24.77 17.31 26.59
N GLU A 185 24.81 16.33 25.69
CA GLU A 185 24.55 16.59 24.28
C GLU A 185 23.15 17.20 24.23
N ASP A 186 23.11 18.53 24.21
CA ASP A 186 21.90 19.24 24.55
C ASP A 186 21.04 19.28 23.29
N ARG A 187 19.83 18.74 23.42
CA ARG A 187 18.90 18.63 22.31
C ARG A 187 18.47 20.04 21.93
N SER A 188 18.96 20.54 20.81
CA SER A 188 18.48 21.80 20.24
C SER A 188 17.44 21.53 19.17
N VAL A 189 16.16 21.73 19.52
CA VAL A 189 15.03 21.64 18.59
C VAL A 189 14.91 22.88 17.69
N ASP A 190 15.48 24.01 18.13
CA ASP A 190 15.37 25.31 17.44
C ASP A 190 16.67 25.73 16.70
N GLY A 191 17.67 24.85 16.63
CA GLY A 191 18.91 25.09 15.87
C GLY A 191 19.90 26.09 16.50
N GLY A 192 19.76 26.40 17.79
CA GLY A 192 20.74 27.17 18.57
C GLY A 192 21.74 26.29 19.33
N PRO A 193 22.85 26.84 19.87
CA PRO A 193 23.64 26.13 20.88
C PRO A 193 22.72 25.83 22.06
N GLY A 194 22.62 24.57 22.50
CA GLY A 194 21.63 24.21 23.50
C GLY A 194 21.89 24.86 24.87
N ASP A 195 20.96 24.62 25.81
CA ASP A 195 20.92 25.30 27.10
C ASP A 195 21.71 24.59 28.21
N ARG A 196 22.54 23.61 27.85
CA ARG A 196 23.32 22.76 28.78
C ARG A 196 22.45 21.93 29.72
N SER A 197 21.20 21.63 29.34
CA SER A 197 20.30 20.71 30.04
C SER A 197 19.82 19.62 29.09
N LEU A 198 19.83 18.37 29.53
CA LEU A 198 19.09 17.33 28.81
C LEU A 198 17.59 17.65 28.96
N ALA A 199 16.89 17.87 27.84
CA ALA A 199 15.44 18.04 27.87
C ALA A 199 14.78 16.72 28.34
N PRO A 200 13.73 16.78 29.18
CA PRO A 200 13.09 15.58 29.71
C PRO A 200 12.53 14.69 28.59
N GLU A 201 12.60 13.38 28.80
CA GLU A 201 12.06 12.38 27.89
C GLU A 201 10.59 12.63 27.55
N ILE A 202 10.24 12.46 26.27
CA ILE A 202 8.85 12.38 25.83
C ILE A 202 8.46 10.90 25.94
N GLY A 203 7.52 10.58 26.83
CA GLY A 203 7.11 9.19 27.07
C GLY A 203 6.69 8.45 25.79
N ASN A 204 7.13 7.19 25.68
CA ASN A 204 6.94 6.26 24.55
C ASN A 204 7.82 6.49 23.30
N ASN A 205 8.82 7.38 23.34
CA ASN A 205 9.88 7.38 22.33
C ASN A 205 11.05 6.50 22.78
N ASP A 206 11.61 5.72 21.87
CA ASP A 206 12.89 5.03 22.08
C ASP A 206 13.98 6.10 22.32
N PRO A 207 14.66 6.12 23.48
CA PRO A 207 15.71 7.10 23.76
C PRO A 207 16.92 6.91 22.84
N GLY A 208 17.00 5.78 22.11
CA GLY A 208 18.03 5.43 21.14
C GLY A 208 19.37 5.08 21.78
N GLU A 209 19.92 6.04 22.51
CA GLU A 209 21.28 6.03 23.04
C GLU A 209 21.38 6.02 24.58
N ASP A 210 20.39 6.45 25.36
CA ASP A 210 20.34 6.20 26.82
C ASP A 210 19.60 4.87 27.10
N ARG A 211 20.29 3.74 26.93
CA ARG A 211 19.72 2.38 27.01
C ARG A 211 19.71 1.82 28.43
N ASN A 212 20.50 2.37 29.36
CA ASN A 212 20.45 1.99 30.78
C ASN A 212 19.57 2.92 31.64
N GLY A 213 19.04 4.01 31.08
CA GLY A 213 18.20 4.96 31.80
C GLY A 213 18.94 5.70 32.90
N ASN A 214 20.26 5.87 32.75
CA ASN A 214 21.11 6.54 33.74
C ASN A 214 21.10 8.07 33.56
N GLY A 215 20.44 8.59 32.52
CA GLY A 215 20.31 10.01 32.23
C GLY A 215 21.44 10.57 31.38
N VAL A 216 22.29 9.72 30.78
CA VAL A 216 23.42 10.05 29.90
C VAL A 216 23.37 9.13 28.67
N LEU A 217 23.94 9.55 27.54
CA LEU A 217 23.97 8.74 26.32
C LEU A 217 25.08 7.67 26.43
N ASP A 218 24.77 6.43 26.03
CA ASP A 218 25.69 5.28 26.11
C ASP A 218 26.74 5.27 24.99
N PHE A 219 26.64 6.17 24.01
CA PHE A 219 27.59 6.31 22.91
C PHE A 219 28.13 7.73 22.87
N GLU A 220 29.46 7.86 22.92
CA GLU A 220 30.14 9.15 23.01
C GLU A 220 31.26 9.21 21.97
N VAL A 221 31.38 10.34 21.26
CA VAL A 221 32.45 10.54 20.25
C VAL A 221 33.85 10.48 20.88
N ASN A 222 33.95 10.64 22.20
CA ASN A 222 35.21 10.62 22.95
C ASN A 222 35.70 9.20 23.30
N ILE A 223 34.87 8.17 23.11
CA ILE A 223 35.26 6.75 23.19
C ILE A 223 35.19 6.17 21.78
N LEU A 224 36.31 5.69 21.24
CA LEU A 224 36.38 5.15 19.89
C LEU A 224 36.57 3.62 19.91
N PRO A 225 35.49 2.80 19.78
CA PRO A 225 35.56 1.35 19.94
C PRO A 225 36.56 0.69 18.99
N PHE A 226 36.63 1.15 17.74
CA PHE A 226 37.54 0.61 16.72
C PHE A 226 39.04 0.78 17.07
N LYS A 227 39.37 1.70 17.97
CA LYS A 227 40.73 1.89 18.50
C LYS A 227 41.02 1.04 19.74
N ILE A 228 40.03 0.34 20.26
CA ILE A 228 40.16 -0.60 21.38
C ILE A 228 40.29 -2.01 20.78
N GLY A 229 41.53 -2.48 20.68
CA GLY A 229 41.86 -3.82 20.21
C GLY A 229 42.17 -4.79 21.34
N PHE A 230 42.02 -6.08 21.06
CA PHE A 230 42.45 -7.18 21.91
C PHE A 230 43.34 -8.13 21.11
N THR A 231 44.37 -8.65 21.75
CA THR A 231 45.28 -9.65 21.20
C THR A 231 45.41 -10.82 22.16
N ASP A 232 45.53 -12.04 21.63
CA ASP A 232 45.86 -13.21 22.43
C ASP A 232 47.35 -13.55 22.38
N GLY A 233 47.75 -14.59 23.12
CA GLY A 233 49.15 -15.06 23.16
C GLY A 233 49.66 -15.68 21.86
N ALA A 234 48.80 -15.83 20.85
CA ALA A 234 49.12 -16.34 19.51
C ALA A 234 49.10 -15.25 18.43
N ASP A 235 49.03 -13.97 18.84
CA ASP A 235 48.93 -12.79 17.97
C ASP A 235 47.64 -12.72 17.12
N ASN A 236 46.60 -13.50 17.47
CA ASN A 236 45.27 -13.24 16.91
C ASN A 236 44.76 -11.92 17.49
N SER A 237 44.07 -11.12 16.68
CA SER A 237 43.60 -9.80 17.10
C SER A 237 42.17 -9.54 16.66
N ILE A 238 41.41 -8.86 17.51
CA ILE A 238 40.12 -8.27 17.16
C ILE A 238 40.10 -6.81 17.61
N SER A 239 39.30 -5.99 16.93
CA SER A 239 38.92 -4.66 17.40
C SER A 239 37.43 -4.64 17.69
N LEU A 240 37.03 -3.88 18.71
CA LEU A 240 35.62 -3.68 18.98
C LEU A 240 34.98 -2.93 17.80
N GLU A 241 33.79 -3.36 17.40
CA GLU A 241 33.00 -2.69 16.36
C GLU A 241 31.94 -1.76 16.95
N GLY A 242 31.57 -1.96 18.21
CA GLY A 242 30.69 -1.05 18.95
C GLY A 242 30.74 -1.25 20.45
N ILE A 243 29.88 -0.51 21.15
CA ILE A 243 29.65 -0.58 22.59
C ILE A 243 28.15 -0.77 22.80
N LYS A 244 27.75 -1.65 23.73
CA LYS A 244 26.33 -1.82 24.08
C LYS A 244 25.90 -0.81 25.14
N LEU A 245 26.78 -0.58 26.12
CA LEU A 245 26.51 0.26 27.28
C LEU A 245 27.81 0.80 27.87
N VAL A 246 27.79 2.03 28.38
CA VAL A 246 28.82 2.54 29.29
C VAL A 246 28.15 2.87 30.63
N ALA A 247 28.69 2.37 31.73
CA ALA A 247 28.00 2.44 33.03
C ALA A 247 28.13 3.80 33.72
N GLN A 248 29.14 4.59 33.38
CA GLN A 248 29.40 5.88 33.99
C GLN A 248 28.30 6.89 33.62
N THR A 249 28.14 7.90 34.47
CA THR A 249 27.29 9.07 34.25
C THR A 249 28.06 10.37 34.42
N GLU A 250 29.33 10.28 34.82
CA GLU A 250 30.22 11.43 35.03
C GLU A 250 31.64 11.11 34.57
N ASP A 251 32.44 12.13 34.26
CA ASP A 251 33.89 12.00 34.02
C ASP A 251 34.54 11.14 35.12
N SER A 252 35.26 10.08 34.74
CA SER A 252 35.75 9.09 35.69
C SER A 252 37.11 8.52 35.32
N ASP A 253 37.92 8.19 36.32
CA ASP A 253 39.16 7.44 36.14
C ASP A 253 38.92 5.94 35.89
N THR A 254 37.67 5.49 36.03
CA THR A 254 37.24 4.11 35.79
C THR A 254 36.06 4.12 34.82
N ILE A 255 36.22 3.45 33.68
CA ILE A 255 35.18 3.30 32.65
C ILE A 255 34.82 1.82 32.51
N ASP A 256 33.53 1.53 32.61
CA ASP A 256 32.92 0.21 32.62
C ASP A 256 32.01 0.08 31.39
N ILE A 257 32.33 -0.84 30.50
CA ILE A 257 31.71 -1.01 29.19
C ILE A 257 31.09 -2.40 29.08
N THR A 258 29.80 -2.47 28.76
CA THR A 258 29.18 -3.73 28.32
C THR A 258 29.35 -3.86 26.82
N LEU A 259 29.86 -5.02 26.37
CA LEU A 259 30.06 -5.32 24.96
C LEU A 259 28.75 -5.62 24.25
N THR A 260 28.72 -5.37 22.94
CA THR A 260 27.64 -5.87 22.08
C THR A 260 27.68 -7.40 22.04
N LEU A 261 26.53 -8.05 21.81
CA LEU A 261 26.45 -9.50 21.64
C LEU A 261 27.42 -10.02 20.57
N ASN A 262 27.64 -9.26 19.50
CA ASN A 262 28.57 -9.62 18.44
C ASN A 262 30.04 -9.49 18.90
N ASP A 263 30.40 -8.40 19.55
CA ASP A 263 31.78 -8.17 20.00
C ASP A 263 32.17 -9.14 21.12
N ALA A 264 31.27 -9.42 22.07
CA ALA A 264 31.46 -10.42 23.11
C ALA A 264 31.66 -11.82 22.49
N LYS A 265 30.77 -12.24 21.58
CA LYS A 265 30.91 -13.51 20.85
C LYS A 265 32.23 -13.57 20.08
N ARG A 266 32.63 -12.51 19.37
CA ARG A 266 33.89 -12.46 18.61
C ARG A 266 35.09 -12.60 19.53
N LEU A 267 35.10 -11.87 20.65
CA LEU A 267 36.13 -11.94 21.68
C LEU A 267 36.27 -13.36 22.24
N GLU A 268 35.15 -14.00 22.59
CA GLU A 268 35.15 -15.29 23.26
C GLU A 268 35.36 -16.49 22.33
N THR A 269 35.02 -16.37 21.04
CA THR A 269 35.15 -17.46 20.07
C THR A 269 36.39 -17.36 19.18
N SER A 270 36.98 -16.16 19.04
CA SER A 270 38.10 -15.93 18.12
C SER A 270 39.45 -15.78 18.82
N LEU A 271 39.49 -15.47 20.11
CA LEU A 271 40.71 -15.25 20.88
C LEU A 271 40.85 -16.24 22.06
N ASP A 272 42.09 -16.59 22.40
CA ASP A 272 42.38 -17.31 23.65
C ASP A 272 42.35 -16.34 24.85
N LEU A 273 41.28 -16.44 25.64
CA LEU A 273 41.04 -15.60 26.81
C LEU A 273 42.08 -15.77 27.94
N THR A 274 42.90 -16.83 27.93
CA THR A 274 43.90 -17.07 28.98
C THR A 274 45.16 -16.20 28.85
N GLY A 275 45.37 -15.57 27.69
CA GLY A 275 46.51 -14.72 27.38
C GLY A 275 46.12 -13.35 26.83
N LEU A 276 44.94 -12.85 27.20
CA LEU A 276 44.37 -11.64 26.62
C LEU A 276 45.17 -10.39 27.01
N SER A 277 45.48 -9.55 26.03
CA SER A 277 46.04 -8.22 26.21
C SER A 277 45.24 -7.20 25.40
N ILE A 278 45.17 -5.97 25.91
CA ILE A 278 44.64 -4.86 25.13
C ILE A 278 45.72 -4.36 24.18
N ASN A 279 45.30 -3.93 23.00
CA ASN A 279 46.08 -3.17 22.04
C ASN A 279 45.28 -1.90 21.71
N MET A 280 45.39 -0.92 22.61
CA MET A 280 44.68 0.35 22.49
C MET A 280 45.50 1.31 21.65
N SER A 281 44.92 1.84 20.58
CA SER A 281 45.54 2.89 19.76
C SER A 281 45.40 4.26 20.42
N GLU A 282 46.29 5.19 20.08
CA GLU A 282 46.24 6.57 20.57
C GLU A 282 44.90 7.25 20.24
N GLY A 283 44.34 7.93 21.23
CA GLY A 283 43.05 8.61 21.12
C GLY A 283 41.86 7.66 21.09
N ALA A 284 41.96 6.47 21.68
CA ALA A 284 40.79 5.63 21.97
C ALA A 284 39.88 6.25 23.04
N PHE A 285 40.47 7.04 23.94
CA PHE A 285 39.82 7.84 24.99
C PHE A 285 40.44 9.25 25.01
N ARG A 286 39.75 10.20 25.66
CA ARG A 286 40.25 11.55 25.97
C ARG A 286 40.14 11.86 27.46
N ASP A 287 40.99 12.73 28.00
CA ASP A 287 40.83 13.26 29.36
C ASP A 287 39.87 14.45 29.40
N THR A 288 39.56 14.95 30.61
CA THR A 288 38.62 16.08 30.79
C THR A 288 39.10 17.41 30.19
N SER A 289 40.36 17.50 29.76
CA SER A 289 40.90 18.63 29.02
C SER A 289 40.92 18.39 27.50
N TYR A 290 40.35 17.28 27.02
CA TYR A 290 40.30 16.79 25.63
C TYR A 290 41.64 16.29 25.05
N ASN A 291 42.61 15.98 25.91
CA ASN A 291 43.91 15.43 25.51
C ASN A 291 43.77 13.93 25.18
N LEU A 292 44.45 13.47 24.14
CA LEU A 292 44.39 12.07 23.69
C LEU A 292 45.11 11.14 24.68
N PHE A 293 44.46 10.05 25.07
CA PHE A 293 45.15 8.96 25.76
C PHE A 293 46.16 8.28 24.82
N ALA A 294 47.39 8.09 25.29
CA ALA A 294 48.43 7.44 24.51
C ALA A 294 48.12 5.95 24.28
N SER A 295 48.70 5.37 23.23
CA SER A 295 48.55 3.94 22.94
C SER A 295 49.02 3.07 24.10
N SER A 296 48.31 1.98 24.39
CA SER A 296 48.65 1.08 25.49
C SER A 296 48.62 -0.39 25.07
N SER A 297 49.52 -1.17 25.67
CA SER A 297 49.50 -2.63 25.59
C SER A 297 49.71 -3.22 26.97
N ILE A 298 48.62 -3.67 27.58
CA ILE A 298 48.57 -4.19 28.95
C ILE A 298 47.79 -5.51 28.98
N THR A 299 48.13 -6.40 29.91
CA THR A 299 47.41 -7.67 30.11
C THR A 299 46.02 -7.42 30.67
N VAL A 300 45.02 -8.16 30.17
CA VAL A 300 43.62 -8.11 30.60
C VAL A 300 43.29 -9.42 31.33
N PRO A 301 43.17 -9.42 32.67
CA PRO A 301 42.66 -10.57 33.40
C PRO A 301 41.20 -10.81 33.01
N VAL A 302 40.89 -12.06 32.68
CA VAL A 302 39.54 -12.51 32.30
C VAL A 302 38.93 -13.34 33.43
N SER A 303 37.73 -12.97 33.85
CA SER A 303 36.85 -13.83 34.64
C SER A 303 36.00 -14.67 33.69
N ALA A 304 36.22 -16.00 33.71
CA ALA A 304 35.43 -16.94 32.91
C ALA A 304 33.96 -16.96 33.32
N ASP A 305 33.07 -17.37 32.40
CA ASP A 305 31.66 -17.53 32.69
C ASP A 305 31.45 -18.57 33.80
N SER A 306 30.84 -18.11 34.89
CA SER A 306 30.56 -18.92 36.07
C SER A 306 29.47 -19.97 35.86
N LEU A 307 28.56 -19.81 34.87
CA LEU A 307 27.37 -20.65 34.71
C LEU A 307 26.94 -20.83 33.22
N PRO A 308 27.68 -21.60 32.41
CA PRO A 308 27.39 -21.75 30.99
C PRO A 308 26.06 -22.49 30.71
N LEU A 309 25.26 -21.95 29.79
CA LEU A 309 23.98 -22.51 29.36
C LEU A 309 24.19 -23.84 28.60
N THR A 310 23.81 -24.97 29.22
CA THR A 310 24.04 -26.32 28.68
C THR A 310 22.73 -27.08 28.50
N ALA A 311 22.38 -27.40 27.25
CA ALA A 311 21.20 -28.20 26.91
C ALA A 311 21.42 -29.68 27.20
N ASP A 312 20.39 -30.38 27.68
CA ASP A 312 20.55 -31.76 28.11
C ASP A 312 19.44 -32.75 27.78
N SER A 313 18.23 -32.26 27.57
CA SER A 313 17.08 -33.07 27.24
C SER A 313 16.12 -32.26 26.39
N ALA A 314 15.33 -32.95 25.57
CA ALA A 314 14.31 -32.34 24.75
C ALA A 314 13.04 -33.20 24.78
N SER A 315 11.91 -32.62 24.40
CA SER A 315 10.66 -33.35 24.29
C SER A 315 9.76 -32.77 23.19
N TYR A 316 8.92 -33.62 22.59
CA TYR A 316 7.96 -33.22 21.57
C TYR A 316 6.57 -33.74 21.95
N ASP A 317 5.64 -32.81 22.14
CA ASP A 317 4.22 -33.08 22.37
C ASP A 317 3.50 -33.11 21.02
N TYR A 318 3.42 -34.28 20.39
CA TYR A 318 2.84 -34.45 19.06
C TYR A 318 1.31 -34.22 19.04
N ALA A 319 0.65 -34.19 20.19
CA ALA A 319 -0.77 -33.80 20.23
C ALA A 319 -0.97 -32.28 20.06
N LYS A 320 0.04 -31.48 20.45
CA LYS A 320 -0.02 -30.02 20.43
C LYS A 320 0.94 -29.36 19.45
N ASN A 321 1.78 -30.15 18.78
CA ASN A 321 2.87 -29.66 17.93
C ASN A 321 3.83 -28.71 18.67
N GLU A 322 4.17 -29.03 19.92
CA GLU A 322 5.06 -28.22 20.76
C GLU A 322 6.40 -28.93 21.01
N PHE A 323 7.52 -28.28 20.70
CA PHE A 323 8.86 -28.81 20.92
C PHE A 323 9.56 -28.09 22.08
N TYR A 324 10.20 -28.82 22.97
CA TYR A 324 10.86 -28.30 24.17
C TYR A 324 12.33 -28.69 24.21
N ILE A 325 13.18 -27.74 24.59
CA ILE A 325 14.61 -27.96 24.88
C ILE A 325 14.87 -27.51 26.31
N TYR A 326 15.43 -28.40 27.14
CA TYR A 326 15.72 -28.16 28.54
C TYR A 326 17.22 -27.98 28.79
N PHE A 327 17.55 -27.11 29.73
CA PHE A 327 18.92 -26.72 30.09
C PHE A 327 19.19 -26.99 31.59
N ARG A 328 20.39 -27.52 31.91
CA ARG A 328 20.71 -28.13 33.23
C ARG A 328 20.84 -27.18 34.43
N ASN A 329 21.12 -25.89 34.25
CA ASN A 329 21.77 -25.08 35.30
C ASN A 329 21.05 -23.79 35.75
N SER A 330 19.74 -23.61 35.52
CA SER A 330 19.01 -22.45 36.07
C SER A 330 18.46 -22.63 37.50
N GLU A 331 18.90 -23.66 38.25
CA GLU A 331 18.46 -23.90 39.64
C GLU A 331 18.89 -22.79 40.65
N ASN A 332 19.73 -21.84 40.24
CA ASN A 332 19.97 -20.60 40.98
C ASN A 332 19.14 -19.47 40.36
N THR A 333 18.31 -18.84 41.21
CA THR A 333 17.16 -17.95 40.94
C THR A 333 17.45 -16.64 40.18
N SER A 334 18.28 -16.64 39.15
CA SER A 334 18.72 -15.41 38.46
C SER A 334 19.00 -15.53 36.96
N PHE A 335 18.85 -16.72 36.35
CA PHE A 335 19.11 -16.92 34.92
C PHE A 335 17.92 -17.56 34.22
N ASP A 336 17.16 -16.72 33.51
CA ASP A 336 16.08 -17.16 32.62
C ASP A 336 16.61 -17.23 31.18
N ILE A 337 16.22 -18.26 30.44
CA ILE A 337 16.44 -18.30 28.99
C ILE A 337 15.74 -17.09 28.36
N ALA A 338 16.39 -16.42 27.42
CA ALA A 338 15.79 -15.31 26.71
C ALA A 338 15.22 -15.80 25.37
N PRO A 339 13.94 -15.51 25.04
CA PRO A 339 13.39 -15.78 23.72
C PRO A 339 13.90 -14.77 22.67
N ALA A 340 14.52 -13.67 23.13
CA ALA A 340 15.14 -12.63 22.32
C ALA A 340 16.62 -12.49 22.72
N PRO A 341 17.58 -12.58 21.77
CA PRO A 341 17.36 -12.80 20.34
C PRO A 341 16.79 -14.20 20.04
N ALA A 342 16.05 -14.30 18.93
CA ALA A 342 15.47 -15.57 18.51
C ALA A 342 16.54 -16.65 18.30
N PRO A 343 16.22 -17.94 18.50
CA PRO A 343 17.16 -19.01 18.25
C PRO A 343 17.69 -18.99 16.82
N VAL A 344 18.96 -19.35 16.66
CA VAL A 344 19.55 -19.50 15.33
C VAL A 344 19.09 -20.84 14.74
N TRP A 345 17.95 -20.83 14.06
CA TRP A 345 17.26 -22.04 13.56
C TRP A 345 18.18 -23.03 12.83
N SER A 346 19.08 -22.51 11.99
CA SER A 346 20.05 -23.30 11.22
C SER A 346 21.01 -24.15 12.06
N LYS A 347 21.10 -23.89 13.37
CA LYS A 347 21.97 -24.60 14.32
C LYS A 347 21.20 -25.59 15.20
N ILE A 348 19.90 -25.73 15.00
CA ILE A 348 19.06 -26.72 15.68
C ILE A 348 18.77 -27.86 14.70
N GLN A 349 19.43 -29.00 14.89
CA GLN A 349 19.26 -30.17 14.02
C GLN A 349 18.50 -31.28 14.77
N ILE A 350 17.54 -31.91 14.09
CA ILE A 350 16.85 -33.11 14.56
C ILE A 350 17.31 -34.27 13.67
N TYR A 351 17.70 -35.39 14.29
CA TYR A 351 18.25 -36.53 13.57
C TYR A 351 18.02 -37.86 14.28
N ASN A 352 17.97 -38.93 13.51
CA ASN A 352 18.03 -40.31 13.98
C ASN A 352 19.19 -41.05 13.26
N SER A 353 19.17 -42.38 13.17
CA SER A 353 20.22 -43.14 12.47
C SER A 353 20.16 -43.06 10.93
N SER A 354 19.01 -42.67 10.36
CA SER A 354 18.72 -42.71 8.92
C SER A 354 18.55 -41.33 8.29
N ASP A 355 17.91 -40.41 9.01
CA ASP A 355 17.45 -39.11 8.51
C ASP A 355 17.91 -37.98 9.43
N ASN A 356 18.07 -36.78 8.87
CA ASN A 356 18.33 -35.56 9.60
C ASN A 356 17.76 -34.34 8.87
N PHE A 357 17.33 -33.33 9.62
CA PHE A 357 16.97 -32.02 9.07
C PHE A 357 17.20 -30.94 10.13
N THR A 358 17.17 -29.68 9.70
CA THR A 358 17.39 -28.52 10.55
C THR A 358 16.10 -27.74 10.68
N LEU A 359 15.83 -27.20 11.87
CA LEU A 359 14.67 -26.32 12.05
C LEU A 359 14.85 -25.05 11.20
N ALA A 360 13.77 -24.59 10.57
CA ALA A 360 13.80 -23.40 9.72
C ALA A 360 13.07 -22.20 10.35
N THR A 361 12.09 -22.46 11.22
CA THR A 361 11.24 -21.43 11.84
C THR A 361 10.57 -21.98 13.10
N GLY A 362 9.98 -21.08 13.89
CA GLY A 362 9.13 -21.36 15.03
C GLY A 362 8.90 -20.11 15.88
N THR A 363 7.91 -20.16 16.76
CA THR A 363 7.68 -19.13 17.77
C THR A 363 8.37 -19.54 19.08
N PRO A 364 9.52 -18.94 19.45
CA PRO A 364 10.20 -19.27 20.68
C PRO A 364 9.51 -18.60 21.88
N SER A 365 9.33 -19.36 22.94
CA SER A 365 8.94 -18.86 24.26
C SER A 365 9.82 -19.53 25.31
N ALA A 366 10.28 -18.76 26.29
CA ALA A 366 11.10 -19.28 27.36
C ALA A 366 10.29 -19.37 28.66
N ASN A 367 10.49 -20.45 29.41
CA ASN A 367 9.99 -20.57 30.78
C ASN A 367 11.05 -21.24 31.64
N ASP A 368 11.54 -20.53 32.66
CA ASP A 368 12.61 -20.93 33.58
C ASP A 368 13.81 -21.57 32.85
N ASN A 369 13.83 -22.91 32.78
CA ASN A 369 14.92 -23.75 32.27
C ASN A 369 14.66 -24.35 30.87
N SER A 370 13.57 -23.97 30.21
CA SER A 370 13.15 -24.55 28.94
C SER A 370 12.89 -23.51 27.86
N LEU A 371 13.34 -23.82 26.64
CA LEU A 371 12.93 -23.15 25.43
C LEU A 371 11.83 -23.98 24.78
N LYS A 372 10.65 -23.39 24.66
CA LYS A 372 9.48 -23.95 24.00
C LYS A 372 9.33 -23.33 22.62
N LEU A 373 9.26 -24.18 21.60
CA LEU A 373 9.02 -23.81 20.21
C LEU A 373 7.59 -24.21 19.81
N LYS A 374 6.84 -23.25 19.28
CA LYS A 374 5.50 -23.42 18.72
C LYS A 374 5.48 -23.09 17.24
N ASP A 375 4.32 -23.34 16.61
CA ASP A 375 4.00 -22.90 15.25
C ASP A 375 5.06 -23.35 14.25
N LEU A 376 5.53 -24.58 14.43
CA LEU A 376 6.40 -25.24 13.46
C LEU A 376 5.61 -25.42 12.15
N SER A 377 6.27 -25.24 11.02
CA SER A 377 5.62 -25.48 9.72
C SER A 377 5.16 -26.93 9.61
N LEU A 378 4.07 -27.16 8.89
CA LEU A 378 3.50 -28.51 8.67
C LEU A 378 4.54 -29.49 8.11
N ASP A 379 5.42 -29.03 7.21
CA ASP A 379 6.54 -29.84 6.68
C ASP A 379 7.50 -30.32 7.78
N VAL A 380 7.81 -29.45 8.75
CA VAL A 380 8.69 -29.78 9.88
C VAL A 380 7.98 -30.73 10.83
N ILE A 381 6.68 -30.53 11.10
CA ILE A 381 5.87 -31.46 11.90
C ILE A 381 5.86 -32.85 11.23
N ALA A 382 5.57 -32.93 9.93
CA ALA A 382 5.59 -34.17 9.18
C ALA A 382 6.97 -34.85 9.19
N GLN A 383 8.07 -34.10 9.11
CA GLN A 383 9.43 -34.64 9.23
C GLN A 383 9.73 -35.18 10.64
N ILE A 384 9.32 -34.47 11.70
CA ILE A 384 9.46 -34.94 13.09
C ILE A 384 8.66 -36.22 13.30
N GLU A 385 7.39 -36.24 12.86
CA GLU A 385 6.49 -37.37 13.05
C GLU A 385 6.90 -38.61 12.23
N ASN A 386 7.40 -38.43 11.00
CA ASN A 386 7.93 -39.53 10.18
C ASN A 386 9.16 -40.20 10.81
N MET A 387 9.93 -39.49 11.64
CA MET A 387 11.05 -40.07 12.38
C MET A 387 10.59 -40.96 13.55
N ILE A 388 9.31 -40.91 13.94
CA ILE A 388 8.73 -41.73 15.00
C ILE A 388 8.32 -43.09 14.42
N GLN A 389 9.29 -43.99 14.27
CA GLN A 389 9.02 -45.35 13.81
C GLN A 389 8.63 -46.25 14.97
N TYR A 390 7.48 -46.93 14.89
CA TYR A 390 7.00 -47.88 15.90
C TYR A 390 7.15 -49.32 15.43
N ASN A 391 7.57 -50.22 16.31
CA ASN A 391 7.48 -51.66 16.07
C ASN A 391 6.03 -52.16 16.24
N ASP A 392 5.79 -53.43 15.88
CA ASP A 392 4.47 -54.08 16.03
C ASP A 392 3.93 -54.10 17.48
N SER A 393 4.78 -53.80 18.47
CA SER A 393 4.43 -53.70 19.89
C SER A 393 4.21 -52.24 20.36
N GLY A 394 4.30 -51.27 19.45
CA GLY A 394 4.10 -49.84 19.73
C GLY A 394 5.28 -49.14 20.41
N GLU A 395 6.49 -49.71 20.36
CA GLU A 395 7.70 -49.08 20.89
C GLU A 395 8.50 -48.39 19.79
N ILE A 396 9.11 -47.25 20.10
CA ILE A 396 9.94 -46.49 19.15
C ILE A 396 11.19 -47.32 18.78
N ILE A 397 11.40 -47.55 17.48
CA ILE A 397 12.46 -48.40 16.92
C ILE A 397 13.82 -47.70 16.97
N ASP A 398 13.86 -46.40 16.73
CA ASP A 398 15.09 -45.60 16.65
C ASP A 398 15.04 -44.35 17.53
N SER A 399 16.12 -44.07 18.26
CA SER A 399 16.19 -42.90 19.14
C SER A 399 16.42 -41.64 18.32
N VAL A 400 15.54 -40.65 18.47
CA VAL A 400 15.70 -39.33 17.84
C VAL A 400 16.41 -38.37 18.80
N PHE A 401 17.35 -37.62 18.27
CA PHE A 401 18.16 -36.65 18.99
C PHE A 401 18.00 -35.26 18.38
N CYS A 402 18.21 -34.25 19.23
CA CYS A 402 18.41 -32.86 18.85
C CYS A 402 19.89 -32.51 19.07
N SER A 403 20.46 -31.65 18.24
CA SER A 403 21.76 -31.01 18.51
C SER A 403 21.66 -29.51 18.42
N LEU A 404 22.43 -28.83 19.28
CA LEU A 404 22.60 -27.39 19.28
C LEU A 404 24.09 -27.05 19.16
N ASP A 405 24.45 -26.22 18.19
CA ASP A 405 25.78 -25.62 18.17
C ASP A 405 25.92 -24.54 19.26
N ALA A 406 27.14 -24.07 19.51
CA ALA A 406 27.37 -22.97 20.43
C ALA A 406 26.72 -21.66 19.92
N TYR A 407 26.24 -20.82 20.83
CA TYR A 407 25.52 -19.58 20.52
C TYR A 407 24.35 -19.81 19.55
N THR A 408 23.48 -20.77 19.88
CA THR A 408 22.19 -21.06 19.22
C THR A 408 21.02 -20.47 20.00
N VAL A 409 21.08 -20.56 21.34
CA VAL A 409 20.12 -20.03 22.31
C VAL A 409 20.87 -19.17 23.30
N TYR A 410 20.24 -18.11 23.79
CA TYR A 410 20.85 -17.11 24.67
C TYR A 410 20.12 -17.05 26.02
N ASP A 411 20.85 -16.71 27.07
CA ASP A 411 20.25 -16.31 28.35
C ASP A 411 19.93 -14.81 28.40
N ARG A 412 19.33 -14.33 29.49
CA ARG A 412 19.06 -12.90 29.72
C ARG A 412 20.29 -12.00 29.80
N SER A 413 21.46 -12.57 30.07
CA SER A 413 22.74 -11.85 30.04
C SER A 413 23.36 -11.85 28.64
N GLU A 414 22.65 -12.37 27.64
CA GLU A 414 23.08 -12.53 26.25
C GLU A 414 24.27 -13.48 26.05
N ASN A 415 24.51 -14.37 27.01
CA ASN A 415 25.51 -15.43 26.88
C ASN A 415 24.91 -16.59 26.08
N GLY A 416 25.67 -17.09 25.11
CA GLY A 416 25.24 -18.20 24.26
C GLY A 416 25.37 -19.55 24.95
N ASN A 417 24.52 -20.51 24.55
CA ASN A 417 24.67 -21.89 24.97
C ASN A 417 26.01 -22.50 24.52
N VAL A 418 26.49 -23.48 25.29
CA VAL A 418 27.57 -24.39 24.90
C VAL A 418 27.04 -25.39 23.89
N ALA A 419 27.90 -25.83 22.96
CA ALA A 419 27.56 -26.85 21.99
C ALA A 419 27.12 -28.16 22.67
N ALA A 420 25.95 -28.64 22.28
CA ALA A 420 25.32 -29.86 22.78
C ALA A 420 24.98 -30.77 21.58
N PRO A 421 25.92 -31.63 21.15
CA PRO A 421 25.79 -32.39 19.91
C PRO A 421 24.85 -33.60 20.01
N LYS A 422 24.30 -33.91 21.20
CA LYS A 422 23.45 -35.09 21.41
C LYS A 422 22.49 -34.92 22.58
N ILE A 423 21.33 -34.34 22.30
CA ILE A 423 20.23 -34.09 23.24
C ILE A 423 19.11 -35.11 22.96
N PRO A 424 18.79 -36.05 23.86
CA PRO A 424 17.73 -37.03 23.62
C PRO A 424 16.35 -36.37 23.58
N ILE A 425 15.53 -36.69 22.58
CA ILE A 425 14.14 -36.22 22.45
C ILE A 425 13.19 -37.28 23.03
N ARG A 426 12.27 -36.86 23.90
CA ARG A 426 11.15 -37.69 24.38
C ARG A 426 9.87 -37.34 23.65
N PHE A 427 9.29 -38.30 22.94
CA PHE A 427 7.97 -38.17 22.32
C PHE A 427 6.87 -38.59 23.29
N TYR A 428 5.83 -37.78 23.40
CA TYR A 428 4.65 -38.12 24.18
C TYR A 428 3.42 -37.40 23.64
N SER A 429 2.24 -38.01 23.81
CA SER A 429 0.97 -37.29 23.67
C SER A 429 0.68 -36.62 25.00
N GLY A 430 0.42 -35.31 25.00
CA GLY A 430 -0.29 -34.68 26.10
C GLY A 430 -1.69 -35.27 26.33
N SER A 431 -2.48 -34.63 27.20
CA SER A 431 -3.90 -34.97 27.47
C SER A 431 -4.68 -35.30 26.19
N SER A 432 -5.18 -36.55 26.09
CA SER A 432 -5.94 -37.11 24.97
C SER A 432 -7.39 -36.62 24.88
N SER A 433 -7.65 -35.34 25.16
CA SER A 433 -8.98 -34.79 24.88
C SER A 433 -9.20 -34.77 23.37
N SER A 434 -10.42 -35.03 22.90
CA SER A 434 -10.81 -35.11 21.48
C SER A 434 -10.49 -33.87 20.64
N THR A 435 -10.00 -32.79 21.26
CA THR A 435 -9.56 -31.56 20.60
C THR A 435 -8.17 -31.65 19.97
N TYR A 436 -7.39 -32.71 20.24
CA TYR A 436 -6.00 -32.86 19.80
C TYR A 436 -5.73 -34.18 19.07
N ALA A 437 -6.76 -34.91 18.64
CA ALA A 437 -6.59 -36.19 17.94
C ALA A 437 -6.30 -35.99 16.44
N THR A 438 -5.44 -36.86 15.90
CA THR A 438 -5.30 -37.12 14.46
C THR A 438 -6.67 -37.44 13.87
N PRO A 439 -7.11 -36.80 12.77
CA PRO A 439 -8.40 -37.12 12.17
C PRO A 439 -8.48 -38.57 11.71
N MET A 440 -9.54 -39.27 12.12
CA MET A 440 -9.86 -40.61 11.66
C MET A 440 -11.22 -40.63 10.94
N PRO A 441 -11.42 -41.52 9.95
CA PRO A 441 -12.71 -41.69 9.29
C PRO A 441 -13.84 -41.97 10.29
N ASP A 442 -14.91 -41.15 10.26
CA ASP A 442 -16.12 -41.35 11.06
C ASP A 442 -17.08 -42.27 10.31
N LYS A 443 -16.91 -43.58 10.51
CA LYS A 443 -17.66 -44.62 9.81
C LYS A 443 -19.08 -44.74 10.35
N ASP A 444 -20.05 -44.79 9.45
CA ASP A 444 -21.44 -45.08 9.77
C ASP A 444 -21.66 -46.56 10.17
N ASP A 445 -22.91 -46.93 10.49
CA ASP A 445 -23.29 -48.29 10.87
C ASP A 445 -23.03 -49.35 9.76
N THR A 446 -22.82 -48.92 8.52
CA THR A 446 -22.48 -49.78 7.37
C THR A 446 -20.98 -49.81 7.07
N GLY A 447 -20.18 -49.03 7.80
CA GLY A 447 -18.74 -48.90 7.61
C GLY A 447 -18.34 -47.85 6.57
N GLY A 448 -19.29 -47.13 5.97
CA GLY A 448 -19.08 -46.08 4.98
C GLY A 448 -18.87 -44.71 5.63
N PHE A 449 -18.04 -43.88 4.99
CA PHE A 449 -17.78 -42.50 5.41
C PHE A 449 -17.55 -41.54 4.22
N VAL A 450 -17.60 -42.07 3.00
CA VAL A 450 -17.39 -41.35 1.74
C VAL A 450 -18.63 -41.52 0.86
N TYR A 451 -19.20 -40.41 0.40
CA TYR A 451 -20.43 -40.38 -0.40
C TYR A 451 -20.25 -39.46 -1.59
N TYR A 452 -20.72 -39.88 -2.76
CA TYR A 452 -20.77 -39.06 -3.96
C TYR A 452 -22.22 -38.91 -4.41
N ASP A 453 -22.72 -37.67 -4.44
CA ASP A 453 -24.05 -37.32 -4.96
C ASP A 453 -23.90 -36.73 -6.36
N ALA A 454 -24.30 -37.50 -7.37
CA ALA A 454 -24.21 -37.07 -8.78
C ALA A 454 -25.16 -35.91 -9.11
N ILE A 455 -26.29 -35.76 -8.39
CA ILE A 455 -27.23 -34.66 -8.65
C ILE A 455 -26.59 -33.31 -8.29
N GLY A 456 -25.79 -33.28 -7.23
CA GLY A 456 -25.11 -32.07 -6.75
C GLY A 456 -23.64 -31.99 -7.10
N ASN A 457 -23.09 -32.95 -7.88
CA ASN A 457 -21.66 -33.10 -8.13
C ASN A 457 -20.82 -32.99 -6.82
N LEU A 458 -21.25 -33.69 -5.76
CA LEU A 458 -20.72 -33.47 -4.42
C LEU A 458 -20.12 -34.73 -3.83
N LEU A 459 -18.80 -34.74 -3.68
CA LEU A 459 -18.06 -35.74 -2.92
C LEU A 459 -17.93 -35.29 -1.46
N SER A 460 -18.31 -36.15 -0.51
CA SER A 460 -18.29 -35.82 0.91
C SER A 460 -17.60 -36.88 1.76
N PHE A 461 -16.86 -36.42 2.79
CA PHE A 461 -16.12 -37.28 3.72
C PHE A 461 -16.37 -36.88 5.16
N SER A 462 -16.65 -37.83 6.04
CA SER A 462 -16.87 -37.58 7.48
C SER A 462 -15.69 -38.01 8.35
N TRP A 463 -15.33 -37.15 9.31
CA TRP A 463 -14.21 -37.29 10.24
C TRP A 463 -14.65 -37.24 11.69
N ASP A 464 -13.96 -37.96 12.56
CA ASP A 464 -14.28 -38.05 13.99
C ASP A 464 -13.92 -36.77 14.77
N THR A 465 -13.00 -35.97 14.22
CA THR A 465 -12.50 -34.69 14.72
C THR A 465 -12.78 -33.53 13.76
N LYS A 466 -12.54 -32.30 14.23
CA LYS A 466 -12.73 -31.09 13.43
C LYS A 466 -11.53 -30.83 12.50
N ILE A 467 -11.79 -30.68 11.21
CA ILE A 467 -10.80 -30.35 10.18
C ILE A 467 -10.61 -28.83 10.10
N GLY A 468 -9.34 -28.42 10.16
CA GLY A 468 -8.87 -27.05 10.05
C GLY A 468 -8.48 -26.69 8.63
N THR A 469 -7.63 -27.51 8.01
CA THR A 469 -6.95 -27.17 6.77
C THR A 469 -7.00 -28.29 5.73
N PHE A 470 -6.86 -27.91 4.46
CA PHE A 470 -6.66 -28.80 3.30
C PHE A 470 -5.36 -28.41 2.61
N LYS A 471 -4.41 -29.35 2.50
CA LYS A 471 -3.03 -29.11 2.01
C LYS A 471 -2.33 -27.89 2.65
N GLY A 472 -2.64 -27.63 3.91
CA GLY A 472 -2.10 -26.51 4.69
C GLY A 472 -2.79 -25.15 4.49
N ALA A 473 -3.76 -25.03 3.58
CA ALA A 473 -4.62 -23.85 3.48
C ALA A 473 -5.82 -23.97 4.42
N ASP A 474 -6.27 -22.87 5.03
CA ASP A 474 -7.50 -22.87 5.85
C ASP A 474 -8.69 -23.23 4.98
N LEU A 475 -9.56 -24.06 5.54
CA LEU A 475 -10.70 -24.58 4.82
C LEU A 475 -11.94 -23.70 5.14
N PRO A 476 -12.58 -23.09 4.13
CA PRO A 476 -13.72 -22.21 4.35
C PRO A 476 -14.92 -22.98 4.90
N ASP A 477 -15.73 -22.29 5.71
CA ASP A 477 -17.06 -22.78 6.08
C ASP A 477 -18.03 -22.62 4.88
N ASP A 478 -19.17 -23.33 4.90
CA ASP A 478 -20.16 -23.40 3.81
C ASP A 478 -20.74 -22.03 3.39
N ASP A 479 -20.74 -21.05 4.29
CA ASP A 479 -21.17 -19.67 4.04
C ASP A 479 -20.03 -18.73 3.60
N GLU A 480 -18.79 -19.23 3.55
CA GLU A 480 -17.59 -18.47 3.18
C GLU A 480 -17.05 -18.84 1.80
N ILE A 481 -17.40 -20.02 1.27
CA ILE A 481 -16.90 -20.51 -0.03
C ILE A 481 -17.51 -19.72 -1.20
N GLY A 482 -16.65 -19.10 -2.00
CA GLY A 482 -17.03 -18.40 -3.22
C GLY A 482 -17.17 -19.33 -4.44
N GLU A 483 -17.79 -18.81 -5.51
CA GLU A 483 -17.92 -19.53 -6.78
C GLU A 483 -16.57 -19.83 -7.47
N ASN A 484 -15.53 -19.08 -7.15
CA ASN A 484 -14.20 -19.19 -7.79
C ASN A 484 -13.13 -19.79 -6.87
N ASP A 485 -13.49 -20.32 -5.71
CA ASP A 485 -12.55 -20.85 -4.71
C ASP A 485 -12.11 -22.29 -5.02
N PHE A 486 -11.57 -22.49 -6.21
CA PHE A 486 -11.07 -23.78 -6.66
C PHE A 486 -9.72 -24.12 -6.02
N SER A 487 -9.61 -25.37 -5.57
CA SER A 487 -8.39 -25.94 -5.00
C SER A 487 -7.87 -27.08 -5.88
N ASP A 488 -6.55 -27.29 -5.84
CA ASP A 488 -5.90 -28.47 -6.42
C ASP A 488 -6.21 -29.71 -5.57
N LEU A 489 -6.86 -30.71 -6.17
CA LEU A 489 -7.32 -31.92 -5.49
C LEU A 489 -6.25 -33.01 -5.37
N SER A 490 -5.00 -32.75 -5.75
CA SER A 490 -3.91 -33.71 -5.54
C SER A 490 -3.90 -34.24 -4.10
N GLY A 491 -3.74 -35.54 -3.91
CA GLY A 491 -3.84 -36.18 -2.61
C GLY A 491 -5.20 -36.82 -2.36
N ILE A 492 -6.23 -36.47 -3.14
CA ILE A 492 -7.54 -37.13 -3.17
C ILE A 492 -7.65 -37.93 -4.46
N TYR A 493 -7.84 -39.25 -4.37
CA TYR A 493 -7.99 -40.10 -5.56
C TYR A 493 -9.11 -41.12 -5.39
N LEU A 494 -9.65 -41.58 -6.52
CA LEU A 494 -10.60 -42.69 -6.57
C LEU A 494 -9.97 -43.88 -7.30
N TYR A 495 -10.31 -45.10 -6.91
CA TYR A 495 -9.78 -46.33 -7.50
C TYR A 495 -10.92 -47.24 -7.91
N ASP A 496 -10.96 -47.67 -9.17
CA ASP A 496 -12.06 -48.46 -9.72
C ASP A 496 -11.83 -49.98 -9.69
N HIS A 497 -10.66 -50.43 -9.22
CA HIS A 497 -10.13 -51.81 -9.26
C HIS A 497 -9.24 -52.13 -10.47
N GLU A 498 -9.19 -51.26 -11.47
CA GLU A 498 -8.30 -51.37 -12.63
C GLU A 498 -7.27 -50.23 -12.65
N ASP A 499 -7.72 -49.00 -12.46
CA ASP A 499 -6.91 -47.79 -12.50
C ASP A 499 -7.27 -46.79 -11.38
N THR A 500 -6.39 -45.82 -11.14
CA THR A 500 -6.61 -44.72 -10.20
C THR A 500 -7.04 -43.46 -10.95
N LEU A 501 -8.27 -43.04 -10.71
CA LEU A 501 -8.83 -41.78 -11.19
C LEU A 501 -8.19 -40.64 -10.38
N SER A 502 -7.40 -39.82 -11.05
CA SER A 502 -6.74 -38.65 -10.44
C SER A 502 -7.62 -37.43 -10.63
N LEU A 503 -8.03 -36.83 -9.51
CA LEU A 503 -8.83 -35.61 -9.51
C LEU A 503 -7.89 -34.40 -9.63
N SER A 504 -8.28 -33.44 -10.46
CA SER A 504 -7.45 -32.28 -10.79
C SER A 504 -7.79 -31.06 -9.95
N SER A 505 -9.07 -30.67 -9.88
CA SER A 505 -9.49 -29.46 -9.20
C SER A 505 -10.96 -29.51 -8.75
N GLY A 506 -11.28 -28.75 -7.72
CA GLY A 506 -12.64 -28.64 -7.18
C GLY A 506 -12.73 -27.64 -6.05
N ARG A 507 -13.95 -27.25 -5.68
CA ARG A 507 -14.20 -26.40 -4.52
C ARG A 507 -14.26 -27.27 -3.28
N VAL A 508 -13.48 -26.93 -2.26
CA VAL A 508 -13.37 -27.72 -1.02
C VAL A 508 -13.81 -26.85 0.15
N TRP A 509 -14.78 -27.31 0.92
CA TRP A 509 -15.25 -26.61 2.12
C TRP A 509 -15.69 -27.59 3.20
N ARG A 510 -16.02 -27.09 4.38
CA ARG A 510 -16.48 -27.93 5.51
C ARG A 510 -17.88 -27.56 5.97
N SER A 511 -18.55 -28.56 6.53
CA SER A 511 -19.81 -28.37 7.24
C SER A 511 -19.63 -27.48 8.47
N SER A 512 -20.73 -26.89 8.95
CA SER A 512 -20.76 -26.08 10.18
C SER A 512 -20.22 -26.80 11.43
N SER A 513 -20.29 -28.14 11.46
CA SER A 513 -19.71 -28.96 12.53
C SER A 513 -18.18 -29.09 12.45
N LYS A 514 -17.62 -28.75 11.27
CA LYS A 514 -16.22 -28.90 10.84
C LYS A 514 -15.74 -30.35 10.73
N LYS A 515 -16.66 -31.31 10.75
CA LYS A 515 -16.37 -32.74 10.69
C LYS A 515 -16.61 -33.39 9.33
N THR A 516 -17.42 -32.76 8.50
CA THR A 516 -17.69 -33.24 7.14
C THR A 516 -17.04 -32.28 6.17
N ILE A 517 -16.27 -32.83 5.24
CA ILE A 517 -15.69 -32.10 4.13
C ILE A 517 -16.54 -32.35 2.90
N PHE A 518 -16.78 -31.30 2.13
CA PHE A 518 -17.46 -31.30 0.86
C PHE A 518 -16.47 -30.91 -0.22
N VAL A 519 -16.51 -31.63 -1.34
CA VAL A 519 -15.74 -31.36 -2.54
C VAL A 519 -16.70 -31.36 -3.70
N GLU A 520 -16.92 -30.20 -4.30
CA GLU A 520 -17.57 -30.12 -5.60
C GLU A 520 -16.50 -30.22 -6.69
N LEU A 521 -16.63 -31.22 -7.55
CA LEU A 521 -15.60 -31.51 -8.55
C LEU A 521 -15.65 -30.50 -9.70
N SER A 522 -14.50 -30.23 -10.32
CA SER A 522 -14.49 -29.55 -11.61
C SER A 522 -15.26 -30.36 -12.68
N GLU A 523 -15.76 -29.69 -13.72
CA GLU A 523 -16.52 -30.34 -14.80
C GLU A 523 -15.77 -31.54 -15.41
N ALA A 524 -14.45 -31.44 -15.56
CA ALA A 524 -13.63 -32.53 -16.09
C ALA A 524 -13.59 -33.75 -15.15
N ASP A 525 -13.51 -33.51 -13.85
CA ASP A 525 -13.45 -34.55 -12.83
C ASP A 525 -14.84 -35.17 -12.58
N GLU A 526 -15.92 -34.38 -12.61
CA GLU A 526 -17.31 -34.86 -12.61
C GLU A 526 -17.55 -35.86 -13.75
N VAL A 527 -17.19 -35.45 -14.98
CA VAL A 527 -17.32 -36.30 -16.18
C VAL A 527 -16.50 -37.57 -16.04
N LEU A 528 -15.27 -37.48 -15.50
CA LEU A 528 -14.39 -38.62 -15.27
C LEU A 528 -15.01 -39.65 -14.30
N VAL A 529 -15.65 -39.18 -13.23
CA VAL A 529 -16.26 -40.05 -12.21
C VAL A 529 -17.57 -40.67 -12.70
N GLU A 530 -18.47 -39.86 -13.24
CA GLU A 530 -19.84 -40.31 -13.55
C GLU A 530 -19.94 -41.14 -14.83
N THR A 531 -18.99 -40.99 -15.75
CA THR A 531 -18.93 -41.83 -16.96
C THR A 531 -18.12 -43.12 -16.76
N ASN A 532 -17.49 -43.32 -15.60
CA ASN A 532 -16.74 -44.54 -15.29
C ASN A 532 -17.69 -45.76 -15.19
N GLU A 533 -17.34 -46.87 -15.85
CA GLU A 533 -18.17 -48.08 -15.89
C GLU A 533 -18.33 -48.76 -14.52
N GLN A 534 -17.43 -48.49 -13.58
CA GLN A 534 -17.30 -49.10 -12.24
C GLN A 534 -17.57 -48.11 -11.11
N LYS A 535 -18.21 -46.96 -11.40
CA LYS A 535 -18.52 -45.88 -10.44
C LYS A 535 -19.25 -46.34 -9.17
N ASP A 536 -20.11 -47.36 -9.27
CA ASP A 536 -20.84 -47.96 -8.15
C ASP A 536 -19.94 -48.75 -7.16
N THR A 537 -18.66 -48.92 -7.50
CA THR A 537 -17.70 -49.73 -6.73
C THR A 537 -16.37 -49.02 -6.46
N LEU A 538 -16.34 -47.69 -6.55
CA LEU A 538 -15.12 -46.91 -6.34
C LEU A 538 -14.60 -47.00 -4.90
N HIS A 539 -13.27 -46.99 -4.76
CA HIS A 539 -12.55 -46.88 -3.50
C HIS A 539 -11.89 -45.50 -3.36
N PHE A 540 -11.98 -44.94 -2.16
CA PHE A 540 -11.34 -43.68 -1.80
C PHE A 540 -9.88 -43.90 -1.38
N LEU A 541 -8.97 -43.09 -1.92
CA LEU A 541 -7.57 -43.04 -1.56
C LEU A 541 -7.21 -41.62 -1.10
N LEU A 542 -6.35 -41.52 -0.09
CA LEU A 542 -5.92 -40.26 0.50
C LEU A 542 -4.43 -40.28 0.81
N ASP A 543 -3.70 -39.26 0.37
CA ASP A 543 -2.31 -39.08 0.76
C ASP A 543 -2.20 -38.59 2.22
N TYR A 544 -1.07 -38.92 2.85
CA TYR A 544 -0.78 -38.47 4.22
C TYR A 544 -0.85 -36.93 4.31
N TYR A 545 -1.46 -36.41 5.37
CA TYR A 545 -1.58 -34.96 5.63
C TYR A 545 -2.42 -34.16 4.61
N THR A 546 -3.20 -34.82 3.75
CA THR A 546 -4.09 -34.11 2.81
C THR A 546 -5.06 -33.16 3.53
N PHE A 547 -5.59 -33.59 4.69
CA PHE A 547 -6.32 -32.72 5.61
C PHE A 547 -5.59 -32.66 6.95
N ALA A 548 -5.76 -31.56 7.70
CA ALA A 548 -5.31 -31.49 9.09
C ALA A 548 -6.41 -30.95 10.01
N SER A 549 -6.37 -31.35 11.28
CA SER A 549 -7.31 -30.89 12.29
C SER A 549 -7.16 -29.38 12.58
N THR A 550 -8.09 -28.78 13.31
CA THR A 550 -7.94 -27.39 13.84
C THR A 550 -6.75 -27.16 14.80
N LYS A 551 -5.91 -28.19 14.99
CA LYS A 551 -4.66 -28.15 15.76
C LYS A 551 -3.47 -28.66 14.95
N ASP A 552 -3.62 -28.73 13.63
CA ASP A 552 -2.57 -29.12 12.69
C ASP A 552 -2.06 -30.55 12.91
N ASN A 553 -2.97 -31.49 13.24
CA ASN A 553 -2.65 -32.91 13.19
C ASN A 553 -3.19 -33.49 11.88
N GLY A 554 -2.32 -34.03 11.04
CA GLY A 554 -2.66 -34.48 9.68
C GLY A 554 -3.43 -35.80 9.62
N THR A 555 -4.17 -36.02 8.52
CA THR A 555 -4.83 -37.30 8.23
C THR A 555 -3.83 -38.41 7.92
N PRO A 556 -4.12 -39.67 8.30
CA PRO A 556 -3.33 -40.82 7.86
C PRO A 556 -3.50 -41.06 6.35
N VAL A 557 -2.59 -41.84 5.78
CA VAL A 557 -2.73 -42.34 4.41
C VAL A 557 -3.87 -43.37 4.31
N ILE A 558 -4.68 -43.28 3.25
CA ILE A 558 -5.72 -44.26 2.90
C ILE A 558 -5.31 -44.90 1.58
N THR A 559 -4.99 -46.20 1.61
CA THR A 559 -4.47 -46.94 0.46
C THR A 559 -5.51 -47.90 -0.13
N ARG A 560 -5.17 -48.56 -1.24
CA ARG A 560 -6.01 -49.57 -1.92
C ARG A 560 -6.39 -50.76 -1.03
N ASP A 561 -5.60 -51.03 0.01
CA ASP A 561 -5.86 -52.12 0.96
C ASP A 561 -6.90 -51.72 2.04
N SER A 562 -7.34 -50.45 2.06
CA SER A 562 -8.33 -49.95 3.00
C SER A 562 -9.77 -50.23 2.52
N SER A 563 -10.68 -50.46 3.47
CA SER A 563 -12.11 -50.69 3.19
C SER A 563 -12.90 -49.37 3.02
N ALA A 564 -12.37 -48.41 2.26
CA ALA A 564 -12.96 -47.08 2.09
C ALA A 564 -13.78 -47.01 0.79
N PHE A 565 -14.98 -47.60 0.78
CA PHE A 565 -15.88 -47.57 -0.38
C PHE A 565 -16.54 -46.20 -0.53
N VAL A 566 -16.70 -45.74 -1.77
CA VAL A 566 -17.49 -44.56 -2.13
C VAL A 566 -18.93 -45.00 -2.34
N GLN A 567 -19.87 -44.42 -1.57
CA GLN A 567 -21.29 -44.63 -1.80
C GLN A 567 -21.78 -43.70 -2.90
N TYR A 568 -21.88 -44.20 -4.13
CA TYR A 568 -22.37 -43.46 -5.29
C TYR A 568 -23.91 -43.40 -5.31
N SER A 569 -24.45 -42.19 -5.40
CA SER A 569 -25.88 -41.93 -5.61
C SER A 569 -26.10 -41.38 -7.02
N PRO A 570 -26.75 -42.14 -7.93
CA PRO A 570 -26.90 -41.74 -9.34
C PRO A 570 -27.86 -40.56 -9.53
N ASP A 571 -27.65 -39.80 -10.60
CA ASP A 571 -28.60 -38.78 -11.05
C ASP A 571 -29.87 -39.46 -11.59
N THR A 572 -31.03 -38.91 -11.20
CA THR A 572 -32.35 -39.39 -11.62
C THR A 572 -33.24 -38.30 -12.22
N LEU A 573 -32.80 -37.04 -12.21
CA LEU A 573 -33.55 -35.90 -12.73
C LEU A 573 -33.16 -35.57 -14.17
N GLY A 574 -31.92 -35.84 -14.55
CA GLY A 574 -31.38 -35.49 -15.86
C GLY A 574 -31.07 -33.99 -16.00
N PRO A 575 -30.41 -33.61 -17.10
CA PRO A 575 -30.00 -32.23 -17.30
C PRO A 575 -31.19 -31.31 -17.58
N ALA A 576 -31.11 -30.07 -17.11
CA ALA A 576 -32.02 -28.99 -17.46
C ALA A 576 -31.24 -27.79 -18.03
N ILE A 577 -31.93 -26.92 -18.76
CA ILE A 577 -31.34 -25.67 -19.27
C ILE A 577 -31.44 -24.60 -18.17
N THR A 578 -30.33 -23.97 -17.83
CA THR A 578 -30.29 -22.88 -16.85
C THR A 578 -30.46 -21.52 -17.50
N SER A 579 -29.95 -21.34 -18.72
CA SER A 579 -30.10 -20.09 -19.47
C SER A 579 -29.90 -20.31 -20.98
N VAL A 580 -30.55 -19.45 -21.77
CA VAL A 580 -30.44 -19.44 -23.24
C VAL A 580 -30.32 -18.01 -23.73
N GLN A 581 -29.25 -17.75 -24.49
CA GLN A 581 -28.97 -16.44 -25.07
C GLN A 581 -28.94 -16.56 -26.59
N TYR A 582 -29.65 -15.68 -27.30
CA TYR A 582 -29.52 -15.54 -28.75
C TYR A 582 -28.77 -14.25 -29.08
N ASP A 583 -27.53 -14.37 -29.56
CA ASP A 583 -26.72 -13.22 -29.97
C ASP A 583 -26.98 -12.88 -31.45
N ILE A 584 -27.59 -11.71 -31.68
CA ILE A 584 -27.92 -11.20 -33.02
C ILE A 584 -26.69 -10.87 -33.87
N LYS A 585 -25.53 -10.62 -33.24
CA LYS A 585 -24.30 -10.25 -33.96
C LYS A 585 -23.58 -11.48 -34.48
N SER A 586 -23.54 -12.56 -33.71
CA SER A 586 -22.94 -13.83 -34.13
C SER A 586 -23.95 -14.79 -34.78
N ASN A 587 -25.26 -14.53 -34.69
CA ASN A 587 -26.34 -15.40 -35.14
C ASN A 587 -26.29 -16.79 -34.48
N SER A 588 -26.10 -16.82 -33.16
CA SER A 588 -25.93 -18.08 -32.42
C SER A 588 -26.74 -18.11 -31.14
N PHE A 589 -27.26 -19.29 -30.80
CA PHE A 589 -27.77 -19.60 -29.47
C PHE A 589 -26.64 -20.14 -28.59
N THR A 590 -26.50 -19.63 -27.37
CA THR A 590 -25.68 -20.21 -26.31
C THR A 590 -26.60 -20.74 -25.23
N MET A 591 -26.48 -22.03 -24.90
CA MET A 591 -27.30 -22.74 -23.93
C MET A 591 -26.42 -23.30 -22.82
N ASN A 592 -26.72 -22.94 -21.57
CA ASN A 592 -26.05 -23.48 -20.39
C ASN A 592 -26.95 -24.52 -19.71
N PHE A 593 -26.34 -25.58 -19.17
CA PHE A 593 -27.04 -26.70 -18.55
C PHE A 593 -26.70 -26.83 -17.06
N THR A 594 -27.57 -27.50 -16.30
CA THR A 594 -27.35 -27.80 -14.86
C THR A 594 -26.22 -28.78 -14.62
N GLN A 595 -25.89 -29.59 -15.63
CA GLN A 595 -24.83 -30.61 -15.60
C GLN A 595 -24.36 -30.87 -17.04
N PRO A 596 -23.19 -31.51 -17.24
CA PRO A 596 -22.67 -31.79 -18.56
C PRO A 596 -23.59 -32.69 -19.40
N VAL A 597 -23.81 -32.29 -20.66
CA VAL A 597 -24.64 -33.01 -21.64
C VAL A 597 -23.81 -33.59 -22.78
N SER A 598 -24.24 -34.73 -23.33
CA SER A 598 -23.54 -35.38 -24.43
C SER A 598 -23.65 -34.57 -25.74
N LYS A 599 -22.48 -34.25 -26.31
CA LYS A 599 -22.36 -33.52 -27.58
C LYS A 599 -22.95 -34.27 -28.76
N THR A 600 -22.93 -35.61 -28.72
CA THR A 600 -23.32 -36.46 -29.85
C THR A 600 -24.82 -36.75 -29.91
N THR A 601 -25.54 -36.60 -28.80
CA THR A 601 -26.97 -36.91 -28.70
C THR A 601 -27.85 -35.66 -28.70
N PHE A 602 -27.25 -34.47 -28.73
CA PHE A 602 -27.95 -33.19 -28.77
C PHE A 602 -28.76 -33.01 -30.07
N ALA A 603 -30.07 -32.78 -29.95
CA ALA A 603 -31.00 -32.72 -31.08
C ALA A 603 -31.62 -31.32 -31.27
N ALA A 604 -30.95 -30.43 -32.01
CA ALA A 604 -31.40 -29.05 -32.21
C ALA A 604 -32.76 -28.91 -32.92
N ASP A 605 -33.18 -29.91 -33.70
CA ASP A 605 -34.47 -29.95 -34.39
C ASP A 605 -35.67 -30.16 -33.44
N ARG A 606 -35.40 -30.45 -32.16
CA ARG A 606 -36.42 -30.65 -31.13
C ARG A 606 -36.76 -29.38 -30.34
N PHE A 607 -36.15 -28.24 -30.67
CA PHE A 607 -36.55 -26.93 -30.15
C PHE A 607 -37.65 -26.29 -30.99
N ASN A 608 -38.58 -25.59 -30.34
CA ASN A 608 -39.64 -24.82 -30.99
C ASN A 608 -39.78 -23.45 -30.35
N PHE A 609 -40.38 -22.49 -31.06
CA PHE A 609 -40.62 -21.14 -30.55
C PHE A 609 -42.09 -20.78 -30.64
N GLU A 610 -42.51 -19.80 -29.85
CA GLU A 610 -43.82 -19.19 -30.01
C GLU A 610 -43.90 -18.49 -31.38
N ASN A 611 -44.95 -18.76 -32.17
CA ASN A 611 -45.20 -18.19 -33.50
C ASN A 611 -44.15 -18.46 -34.61
N VAL A 612 -43.05 -19.14 -34.32
CA VAL A 612 -41.99 -19.52 -35.29
C VAL A 612 -41.66 -21.01 -35.20
N ASN A 613 -41.59 -21.68 -36.35
CA ASN A 613 -41.24 -23.11 -36.39
C ASN A 613 -39.73 -23.29 -36.16
N GLY A 614 -39.35 -23.87 -35.02
CA GLY A 614 -37.96 -24.06 -34.64
C GLY A 614 -37.18 -24.97 -35.59
N SER A 615 -37.80 -26.01 -36.17
CA SER A 615 -37.14 -26.86 -37.17
C SER A 615 -36.67 -26.10 -38.41
N SER A 616 -37.33 -24.99 -38.76
CA SER A 616 -36.91 -24.13 -39.87
C SER A 616 -35.82 -23.14 -39.47
N VAL A 617 -35.78 -22.74 -38.19
CA VAL A 617 -34.74 -21.87 -37.62
C VAL A 617 -33.42 -22.62 -37.50
N PHE A 618 -33.47 -23.87 -37.04
CA PHE A 618 -32.29 -24.70 -36.81
C PHE A 618 -31.85 -25.52 -38.04
N ASP A 619 -32.54 -25.38 -39.19
CA ASP A 619 -32.15 -26.08 -40.42
C ASP A 619 -30.78 -25.59 -40.93
N GLY A 620 -29.88 -26.55 -41.15
CA GLY A 620 -28.50 -26.28 -41.55
C GLY A 620 -27.64 -25.61 -40.47
N SER A 621 -28.08 -25.54 -39.22
CA SER A 621 -27.30 -24.99 -38.11
C SER A 621 -26.12 -25.87 -37.72
N LEU A 622 -25.05 -25.25 -37.22
CA LEU A 622 -23.85 -25.91 -36.73
C LEU A 622 -23.85 -25.92 -35.20
N VAL A 623 -23.89 -27.10 -34.60
CA VAL A 623 -23.77 -27.31 -33.14
C VAL A 623 -22.29 -27.44 -32.76
N THR A 624 -21.88 -26.68 -31.76
CA THR A 624 -20.51 -26.59 -31.22
C THR A 624 -20.55 -26.48 -29.70
N SER A 625 -19.41 -26.58 -29.02
CA SER A 625 -19.26 -26.27 -27.60
C SER A 625 -17.93 -25.53 -27.36
N LEU A 626 -17.79 -24.89 -26.20
CA LEU A 626 -16.60 -24.09 -25.83
C LEU A 626 -15.53 -24.89 -25.08
N ASP A 627 -15.93 -25.94 -24.36
CA ASP A 627 -15.05 -26.76 -23.54
C ASP A 627 -14.16 -27.71 -24.38
N SER A 628 -13.05 -28.13 -23.77
CA SER A 628 -12.09 -29.06 -24.36
C SER A 628 -12.41 -30.53 -24.12
N LEU A 629 -13.53 -30.87 -23.48
CA LEU A 629 -13.88 -32.26 -23.22
C LEU A 629 -14.30 -32.93 -24.54
N ASP A 630 -13.94 -34.19 -24.74
CA ASP A 630 -14.18 -34.81 -26.05
C ASP A 630 -15.68 -35.07 -26.34
N ASN A 631 -16.48 -35.40 -25.30
CA ASN A 631 -17.83 -35.95 -25.49
C ASN A 631 -18.96 -35.25 -24.72
N TYR A 632 -18.66 -34.50 -23.66
CA TYR A 632 -19.67 -33.87 -22.78
C TYR A 632 -19.39 -32.37 -22.62
N THR A 633 -20.42 -31.59 -22.31
CA THR A 633 -20.30 -30.14 -22.12
C THR A 633 -21.41 -29.57 -21.27
N SER A 634 -21.08 -28.61 -20.41
CA SER A 634 -22.06 -27.74 -19.73
C SER A 634 -22.63 -26.62 -20.62
N THR A 635 -22.07 -26.39 -21.81
CA THR A 635 -22.44 -25.28 -22.71
C THR A 635 -22.50 -25.69 -24.19
N ILE A 636 -23.67 -25.59 -24.81
CA ILE A 636 -23.85 -25.81 -26.25
C ILE A 636 -24.04 -24.47 -26.98
N ILE A 637 -23.33 -24.30 -28.09
CA ILE A 637 -23.51 -23.19 -29.02
C ILE A 637 -24.08 -23.70 -30.33
N VAL A 638 -25.25 -23.18 -30.73
CA VAL A 638 -25.89 -23.47 -32.02
C VAL A 638 -25.78 -22.26 -32.94
N ASN A 639 -24.89 -22.32 -33.91
CA ASN A 639 -24.70 -21.28 -34.93
C ASN A 639 -25.75 -21.47 -36.03
N LEU A 640 -26.58 -20.45 -36.26
CA LEU A 640 -27.65 -20.53 -37.24
C LEU A 640 -27.14 -20.40 -38.67
N SER A 641 -27.86 -21.03 -39.60
CA SER A 641 -27.72 -20.72 -41.01
C SER A 641 -28.26 -19.32 -41.32
N THR A 642 -27.84 -18.72 -42.44
CA THR A 642 -28.37 -17.39 -42.86
C THR A 642 -29.89 -17.39 -43.02
N SER A 643 -30.46 -18.52 -43.43
CA SER A 643 -31.92 -18.68 -43.51
C SER A 643 -32.56 -18.71 -42.13
N GLY A 644 -31.95 -19.40 -41.17
CA GLY A 644 -32.41 -19.44 -39.77
C GLY A 644 -32.38 -18.07 -39.10
N SER A 645 -31.26 -17.34 -39.22
CA SER A 645 -31.14 -16.00 -38.63
C SER A 645 -32.12 -15.01 -39.24
N SER A 646 -32.33 -15.05 -40.57
CA SER A 646 -33.31 -14.19 -41.26
C SER A 646 -34.75 -14.41 -40.77
N ILE A 647 -35.11 -15.62 -40.33
CA ILE A 647 -36.42 -15.92 -39.75
C ILE A 647 -36.58 -15.21 -38.40
N LEU A 648 -35.55 -15.25 -37.55
CA LEU A 648 -35.56 -14.57 -36.26
C LEU A 648 -35.53 -13.05 -36.40
N ASP A 649 -34.76 -12.52 -37.35
CA ASP A 649 -34.72 -11.08 -37.66
C ASP A 649 -36.09 -10.54 -38.12
N ALA A 650 -36.88 -11.38 -38.80
CA ALA A 650 -38.21 -11.04 -39.29
C ALA A 650 -39.33 -11.15 -38.23
N MET A 651 -39.02 -11.61 -37.01
CA MET A 651 -40.01 -11.66 -35.92
C MET A 651 -40.53 -10.28 -35.54
N ASN A 652 -41.76 -10.22 -35.04
CA ASN A 652 -42.31 -8.97 -34.51
C ASN A 652 -41.49 -8.52 -33.30
N ASN A 653 -41.42 -7.22 -33.08
CA ASN A 653 -40.67 -6.66 -31.95
C ASN A 653 -41.14 -7.20 -30.59
N SER A 654 -42.45 -7.43 -30.42
CA SER A 654 -43.01 -8.02 -29.20
C SER A 654 -42.53 -9.45 -28.93
N ASP A 655 -42.30 -10.23 -30.00
CA ASP A 655 -41.84 -11.61 -29.90
C ASP A 655 -40.34 -11.66 -29.56
N LYS A 656 -39.57 -10.64 -29.95
CA LYS A 656 -38.14 -10.49 -29.62
C LYS A 656 -37.93 -10.13 -28.15
N THR A 657 -38.75 -9.24 -27.59
CA THR A 657 -38.64 -8.81 -26.18
C THR A 657 -39.18 -9.86 -25.19
N ALA A 658 -40.05 -10.78 -25.64
CA ALA A 658 -40.63 -11.85 -24.83
C ALA A 658 -40.32 -13.26 -25.40
N PHE A 659 -39.10 -13.46 -25.89
CA PHE A 659 -38.76 -14.63 -26.69
C PHE A 659 -38.79 -15.92 -25.85
N THR A 660 -39.61 -16.88 -26.27
CA THR A 660 -39.84 -18.14 -25.53
C THR A 660 -39.49 -19.35 -26.40
N MET A 661 -38.75 -20.30 -25.83
CA MET A 661 -38.38 -21.56 -26.45
C MET A 661 -38.99 -22.76 -25.71
N TYR A 662 -39.63 -23.65 -26.47
CA TYR A 662 -40.16 -24.92 -25.98
C TYR A 662 -39.18 -26.05 -26.29
N VAL A 663 -38.78 -26.76 -25.25
CA VAL A 663 -37.82 -27.86 -25.30
C VAL A 663 -38.59 -29.16 -25.14
N ASN A 664 -38.47 -30.07 -26.10
CA ASN A 664 -39.09 -31.39 -25.98
C ASN A 664 -38.28 -32.31 -25.05
N ASP A 665 -38.92 -33.36 -24.53
CA ASP A 665 -38.21 -34.43 -23.80
C ASP A 665 -37.09 -35.06 -24.63
N SER A 666 -36.07 -35.64 -24.01
CA SER A 666 -34.98 -36.37 -24.72
C SER A 666 -34.32 -35.59 -25.88
N THR A 667 -34.20 -34.28 -25.71
CA THR A 667 -33.44 -33.39 -26.61
C THR A 667 -31.95 -33.46 -26.34
N PHE A 668 -31.55 -33.70 -25.08
CA PHE A 668 -30.17 -33.89 -24.63
C PHE A 668 -30.11 -34.88 -23.46
N ILE A 669 -28.93 -35.46 -23.22
CA ILE A 669 -28.68 -36.56 -22.27
C ILE A 669 -27.48 -36.20 -21.38
N GLY A 670 -27.59 -36.41 -20.06
CA GLY A 670 -26.53 -36.15 -19.08
C GLY A 670 -25.53 -37.31 -18.91
N LEU A 671 -24.68 -37.23 -17.89
CA LEU A 671 -23.60 -38.18 -17.61
C LEU A 671 -24.10 -39.60 -17.22
N ASP A 672 -25.17 -39.69 -16.42
CA ASP A 672 -25.81 -40.95 -16.02
C ASP A 672 -26.78 -41.54 -17.06
N ASN A 673 -26.67 -41.10 -18.32
CA ASN A 673 -27.57 -41.47 -19.43
C ASN A 673 -29.05 -41.10 -19.21
N VAL A 674 -29.34 -40.18 -18.28
CA VAL A 674 -30.69 -39.66 -18.04
C VAL A 674 -30.96 -38.52 -19.03
N SER A 675 -32.12 -38.58 -19.69
CA SER A 675 -32.57 -37.59 -20.68
C SER A 675 -33.30 -36.43 -20.01
N ASN A 676 -33.24 -35.24 -20.61
CA ASN A 676 -34.00 -34.09 -20.12
C ASN A 676 -35.52 -34.30 -20.21
N ALA A 677 -36.25 -33.72 -19.26
CA ALA A 677 -37.71 -33.56 -19.35
C ALA A 677 -38.08 -32.43 -20.33
N ALA A 678 -39.32 -32.43 -20.82
CA ALA A 678 -39.84 -31.32 -21.60
C ALA A 678 -39.94 -30.05 -20.74
N ASP A 679 -39.59 -28.90 -21.30
CA ASP A 679 -39.47 -27.64 -20.58
C ASP A 679 -39.85 -26.43 -21.45
N THR A 680 -40.11 -25.29 -20.80
CA THR A 680 -40.33 -23.99 -21.46
C THR A 680 -39.37 -22.97 -20.86
N VAL A 681 -38.46 -22.47 -21.68
CA VAL A 681 -37.39 -21.58 -21.24
C VAL A 681 -37.50 -20.23 -21.93
N HIS A 682 -37.21 -19.16 -21.18
CA HIS A 682 -37.06 -17.83 -21.76
C HIS A 682 -35.72 -17.74 -22.49
N VAL A 683 -35.71 -17.04 -23.63
CA VAL A 683 -34.50 -16.77 -24.39
C VAL A 683 -34.18 -15.28 -24.30
N ASP A 684 -32.99 -14.96 -23.80
CA ASP A 684 -32.48 -13.60 -23.84
C ASP A 684 -32.05 -13.25 -25.27
N TYR A 685 -32.89 -12.51 -25.98
CA TYR A 685 -32.65 -12.06 -27.35
C TYR A 685 -31.81 -10.76 -27.33
N GLY A 686 -30.54 -10.80 -27.72
CA GLY A 686 -29.63 -9.71 -27.41
C GLY A 686 -28.31 -9.75 -28.15
N ARG A 687 -27.30 -9.10 -27.57
CA ARG A 687 -25.89 -9.16 -28.03
C ARG A 687 -24.93 -8.80 -26.91
N ASN A 688 -23.68 -9.20 -27.10
CA ASN A 688 -22.58 -8.79 -26.22
C ASN A 688 -22.14 -7.33 -26.45
N TYR A 689 -21.84 -6.64 -25.35
CA TYR A 689 -21.23 -5.31 -25.31
C TYR A 689 -19.98 -5.33 -24.43
N TRP A 690 -18.90 -4.69 -24.90
CA TRP A 690 -17.72 -4.39 -24.09
C TRP A 690 -18.03 -3.25 -23.12
N ILE A 691 -17.93 -3.51 -21.81
CA ILE A 691 -18.21 -2.53 -20.74
C ILE A 691 -16.91 -2.14 -20.04
N THR A 692 -16.69 -0.83 -19.88
CA THR A 692 -15.53 -0.25 -19.21
C THR A 692 -15.73 -0.21 -17.69
N SER A 693 -14.71 -0.63 -16.92
CA SER A 693 -14.64 -0.44 -15.46
C SER A 693 -14.08 0.96 -15.12
N PHE A 694 -14.65 1.58 -14.10
CA PHE A 694 -14.27 2.88 -13.54
C PHE A 694 -13.78 2.79 -12.08
N GLU A 695 -13.50 1.57 -11.60
CA GLU A 695 -12.84 1.34 -10.31
C GLU A 695 -11.44 2.00 -10.29
N ALA A 696 -10.95 2.39 -9.12
CA ALA A 696 -9.63 3.00 -8.93
C ALA A 696 -8.50 2.06 -9.39
N PHE A 697 -8.72 0.76 -9.26
CA PHE A 697 -7.90 -0.30 -9.86
C PHE A 697 -8.75 -1.04 -10.89
N PRO A 698 -8.90 -0.49 -12.11
CA PRO A 698 -9.90 -0.96 -13.05
C PRO A 698 -9.62 -2.41 -13.44
N SER A 699 -10.62 -3.26 -13.23
CA SER A 699 -10.66 -4.61 -13.79
C SER A 699 -10.59 -4.55 -15.33
N ALA A 700 -10.22 -5.67 -15.96
CA ALA A 700 -10.17 -5.73 -17.41
C ALA A 700 -11.56 -5.48 -18.01
N THR A 701 -11.63 -4.71 -19.11
CA THR A 701 -12.87 -4.51 -19.88
C THR A 701 -13.48 -5.87 -20.21
N ALA A 702 -14.72 -6.08 -19.80
CA ALA A 702 -15.42 -7.36 -19.93
C ALA A 702 -16.56 -7.26 -20.94
N GLN A 703 -16.90 -8.37 -21.58
CA GLN A 703 -18.15 -8.47 -22.34
C GLN A 703 -19.30 -8.81 -21.40
N LYS A 704 -20.42 -8.12 -21.60
CA LYS A 704 -21.70 -8.41 -20.95
C LYS A 704 -22.74 -8.68 -22.03
N PHE A 705 -23.48 -9.77 -21.90
CA PHE A 705 -24.61 -10.06 -22.77
C PHE A 705 -25.80 -9.24 -22.31
N CYS A 706 -26.31 -8.38 -23.18
CA CYS A 706 -27.46 -7.54 -22.89
C CYS A 706 -28.62 -7.95 -23.80
N THR A 707 -29.77 -8.26 -23.21
CA THR A 707 -31.01 -8.60 -23.91
C THR A 707 -31.76 -7.33 -24.31
N ILE A 708 -32.43 -7.35 -25.45
CA ILE A 708 -33.29 -6.25 -25.88
C ILE A 708 -34.56 -6.23 -25.04
N GLY A 709 -34.86 -5.08 -24.44
CA GLY A 709 -36.06 -4.88 -23.62
C GLY A 709 -37.03 -3.85 -24.20
N TYR A 710 -36.57 -2.98 -25.11
CA TYR A 710 -37.42 -2.04 -25.83
C TYR A 710 -36.90 -1.82 -27.25
N ILE A 711 -37.81 -1.83 -28.23
CA ILE A 711 -37.51 -1.55 -29.64
C ILE A 711 -38.35 -0.37 -30.09
N GLY A 712 -37.71 0.79 -30.22
CA GLY A 712 -38.35 2.05 -30.55
C GLY A 712 -38.13 2.50 -31.99
N THR A 713 -38.52 3.75 -32.26
CA THR A 713 -38.31 4.43 -33.55
C THR A 713 -37.04 5.26 -33.62
N GLN A 714 -36.54 5.70 -32.47
CA GLN A 714 -35.35 6.56 -32.29
C GLN A 714 -34.36 5.96 -31.29
N CYS A 715 -34.77 5.02 -30.44
CA CYS A 715 -33.84 4.27 -29.61
C CYS A 715 -34.24 2.80 -29.43
N ASP A 716 -33.22 1.97 -29.16
CA ASP A 716 -33.40 0.61 -28.66
C ASP A 716 -32.75 0.51 -27.27
N ILE A 717 -33.37 -0.23 -26.35
CA ILE A 717 -32.86 -0.41 -24.99
C ILE A 717 -32.47 -1.87 -24.80
N TYR A 718 -31.21 -2.07 -24.44
CA TYR A 718 -30.63 -3.34 -24.02
C TYR A 718 -30.36 -3.31 -22.52
N VAL A 719 -30.62 -4.42 -21.85
CA VAL A 719 -30.42 -4.60 -20.41
C VAL A 719 -29.52 -5.80 -20.21
N ASP A 720 -28.45 -5.63 -19.45
CA ASP A 720 -27.61 -6.72 -18.96
C ASP A 720 -28.49 -7.77 -18.28
N VAL A 721 -28.31 -9.04 -18.65
CA VAL A 721 -29.09 -10.14 -18.07
C VAL A 721 -28.93 -10.17 -16.55
N ALA A 722 -27.76 -9.79 -16.02
CA ALA A 722 -27.53 -9.71 -14.57
C ALA A 722 -28.34 -8.60 -13.87
N SER A 723 -28.72 -7.54 -14.59
CA SER A 723 -29.53 -6.42 -14.06
C SER A 723 -31.01 -6.51 -14.46
N LYS A 724 -31.42 -7.56 -15.18
CA LYS A 724 -32.74 -7.64 -15.82
C LYS A 724 -33.90 -7.61 -14.82
N ASP A 725 -33.73 -8.24 -13.66
CA ASP A 725 -34.76 -8.33 -12.63
C ASP A 725 -35.15 -6.96 -12.03
N ASP A 726 -34.30 -5.93 -12.20
CA ASP A 726 -34.59 -4.55 -11.77
C ASP A 726 -35.49 -3.78 -12.76
N PHE A 727 -35.74 -4.33 -13.96
CA PHE A 727 -36.51 -3.68 -15.01
C PHE A 727 -37.77 -4.45 -15.38
N THR A 728 -38.90 -3.73 -15.44
CA THR A 728 -40.14 -4.27 -16.01
C THR A 728 -40.34 -3.77 -17.44
N ASP A 729 -41.01 -4.54 -18.30
CA ASP A 729 -41.33 -4.14 -19.68
C ASP A 729 -42.06 -2.78 -19.75
N SER A 730 -42.97 -2.54 -18.79
CA SER A 730 -43.69 -1.27 -18.69
C SER A 730 -42.74 -0.11 -18.37
N LEU A 731 -41.75 -0.34 -17.52
CA LEU A 731 -40.77 0.68 -17.17
C LEU A 731 -39.85 1.00 -18.36
N LEU A 732 -39.33 -0.01 -19.04
CA LEU A 732 -38.50 0.17 -20.24
C LEU A 732 -39.26 0.91 -21.35
N THR A 733 -40.55 0.62 -21.50
CA THR A 733 -41.43 1.35 -22.43
C THR A 733 -41.53 2.83 -22.07
N VAL A 734 -41.72 3.17 -20.78
CA VAL A 734 -41.77 4.57 -20.32
C VAL A 734 -40.43 5.28 -20.56
N ILE A 735 -39.31 4.60 -20.30
CA ILE A 735 -37.98 5.16 -20.52
C ILE A 735 -37.76 5.47 -22.01
N GLY A 736 -38.05 4.51 -22.89
CA GLY A 736 -37.96 4.70 -24.34
C GLY A 736 -38.83 5.85 -24.81
N GLN A 737 -40.11 5.87 -24.44
CA GLN A 737 -41.04 6.94 -24.81
C GLN A 737 -40.60 8.33 -24.34
N ALA A 738 -40.05 8.46 -23.14
CA ALA A 738 -39.55 9.74 -22.62
C ALA A 738 -38.35 10.27 -23.42
N PHE A 739 -37.58 9.37 -24.04
CA PHE A 739 -36.53 9.74 -24.97
C PHE A 739 -37.09 10.14 -26.34
N GLU A 740 -37.96 9.33 -26.94
CA GLU A 740 -38.45 9.50 -28.32
C GLU A 740 -39.46 10.66 -28.46
N ASP A 741 -40.38 10.75 -27.51
CA ASP A 741 -41.58 11.59 -27.58
C ASP A 741 -41.62 12.63 -26.44
N SER A 742 -42.69 13.43 -26.42
CA SER A 742 -43.04 14.24 -25.26
C SER A 742 -43.96 13.45 -24.33
N VAL A 743 -43.47 13.05 -23.16
CA VAL A 743 -44.23 12.28 -22.16
C VAL A 743 -44.62 13.17 -20.98
N ALA A 744 -45.91 13.13 -20.62
CA ALA A 744 -46.42 13.73 -19.40
C ALA A 744 -46.38 12.70 -18.27
N PHE A 745 -45.51 12.90 -17.27
CA PHE A 745 -45.38 11.97 -16.16
C PHE A 745 -46.50 12.16 -15.13
N ASP A 746 -47.06 11.03 -14.68
CA ASP A 746 -48.08 11.02 -13.62
C ASP A 746 -47.52 11.61 -12.32
N SER A 747 -48.37 12.33 -11.60
CA SER A 747 -48.16 12.79 -10.22
C SER A 747 -47.66 11.73 -9.23
N ASN A 748 -47.83 10.44 -9.54
CA ASN A 748 -47.32 9.32 -8.75
C ASN A 748 -45.81 9.07 -8.91
N VAL A 749 -45.16 9.59 -9.96
CA VAL A 749 -43.69 9.60 -10.08
C VAL A 749 -43.19 10.94 -9.52
N VAL A 750 -43.05 10.99 -8.19
CA VAL A 750 -42.93 12.23 -7.40
C VAL A 750 -41.87 13.22 -7.94
N GLN A 751 -40.76 12.72 -8.47
CA GLN A 751 -39.66 13.56 -8.98
C GLN A 751 -39.97 14.25 -10.32
N TYR A 752 -40.83 13.66 -11.17
CA TYR A 752 -41.15 14.18 -12.50
C TYR A 752 -42.64 14.54 -12.67
N GLY A 753 -43.43 14.41 -11.60
CA GLY A 753 -44.88 14.58 -11.63
C GLY A 753 -45.32 15.94 -12.18
N GLY A 754 -46.10 15.91 -13.25
CA GLY A 754 -46.64 17.11 -13.89
C GLY A 754 -45.71 17.82 -14.88
N GLN A 755 -44.51 17.29 -15.13
CA GLN A 755 -43.60 17.78 -16.18
C GLN A 755 -43.85 17.06 -17.51
N ASN A 756 -43.72 17.80 -18.61
CA ASN A 756 -43.66 17.24 -19.96
C ASN A 756 -42.19 17.10 -20.36
N ILE A 757 -41.70 15.88 -20.44
CA ILE A 757 -40.30 15.58 -20.74
C ILE A 757 -40.19 15.18 -22.21
N SER A 758 -39.25 15.79 -22.94
CA SER A 758 -38.87 15.35 -24.29
C SER A 758 -37.36 15.50 -24.47
N ILE A 759 -36.64 14.37 -24.38
CA ILE A 759 -35.18 14.40 -24.31
C ILE A 759 -34.56 14.58 -25.70
N ALA A 760 -34.84 13.67 -26.63
CA ALA A 760 -34.17 13.67 -27.93
C ALA A 760 -34.42 14.97 -28.72
N SER A 761 -35.67 15.43 -28.75
CA SER A 761 -36.06 16.63 -29.48
C SER A 761 -35.41 17.90 -28.91
N THR A 762 -35.38 18.05 -27.58
CA THR A 762 -34.80 19.21 -26.91
C THR A 762 -33.29 19.25 -27.15
N VAL A 763 -32.57 18.16 -26.87
CA VAL A 763 -31.11 18.13 -27.05
C VAL A 763 -30.73 18.37 -28.51
N ARG A 764 -31.42 17.75 -29.48
CA ARG A 764 -31.13 17.96 -30.91
C ARG A 764 -31.37 19.39 -31.37
N SER A 765 -32.31 20.10 -30.75
CA SER A 765 -32.56 21.51 -31.07
C SER A 765 -31.42 22.46 -30.65
N PHE A 766 -30.52 22.01 -29.75
CA PHE A 766 -29.35 22.76 -29.32
C PHE A 766 -28.03 22.21 -29.87
N ALA A 767 -27.79 20.89 -29.71
CA ALA A 767 -26.53 20.24 -30.01
C ALA A 767 -26.45 19.65 -31.44
N GLY A 768 -27.57 19.65 -32.18
CA GLY A 768 -27.68 19.00 -33.50
C GLY A 768 -28.04 17.51 -33.40
N ASN A 769 -28.06 16.82 -34.54
CA ASN A 769 -28.29 15.37 -34.56
C ASN A 769 -27.00 14.62 -34.25
N GLU A 770 -27.13 13.44 -33.66
CA GLU A 770 -26.10 12.42 -33.61
C GLU A 770 -25.72 11.94 -35.03
N ASN A 771 -24.45 11.57 -35.22
CA ASN A 771 -24.04 10.79 -36.38
C ASN A 771 -24.62 9.37 -36.26
N ASP A 772 -25.04 8.76 -37.37
CA ASP A 772 -25.57 7.39 -37.44
C ASP A 772 -24.53 6.48 -38.09
N VAL A 773 -23.68 5.85 -37.28
CA VAL A 773 -22.53 5.07 -37.75
C VAL A 773 -22.92 3.66 -38.17
N ASP A 774 -23.87 3.04 -37.49
CA ASP A 774 -24.32 1.67 -37.79
C ASP A 774 -25.49 1.60 -38.78
N GLN A 775 -26.04 2.77 -39.19
CA GLN A 775 -27.13 2.93 -40.14
C GLN A 775 -28.46 2.33 -39.66
N ASN A 776 -28.63 2.17 -38.35
CA ASN A 776 -29.89 1.72 -37.77
C ASN A 776 -30.86 2.89 -37.53
N GLY A 777 -30.38 4.15 -37.59
CA GLY A 777 -31.16 5.37 -37.38
C GLY A 777 -31.60 5.61 -35.93
N LYS A 778 -30.94 4.99 -34.95
CA LYS A 778 -31.33 4.92 -33.55
C LYS A 778 -30.13 5.04 -32.60
N VAL A 779 -30.41 5.58 -31.41
CA VAL A 779 -29.49 5.52 -30.28
C VAL A 779 -29.70 4.22 -29.51
N ILE A 780 -28.61 3.57 -29.10
CA ILE A 780 -28.66 2.35 -28.31
C ILE A 780 -28.40 2.70 -26.84
N PHE A 781 -29.33 2.36 -25.96
CA PHE A 781 -29.09 2.40 -24.52
C PHE A 781 -28.72 1.01 -24.01
N VAL A 782 -27.65 0.93 -23.20
CA VAL A 782 -27.23 -0.30 -22.53
C VAL A 782 -27.27 -0.07 -21.03
N PHE A 783 -28.18 -0.76 -20.36
CA PHE A 783 -28.33 -0.75 -18.90
C PHE A 783 -27.53 -1.90 -18.31
N THR A 784 -26.49 -1.61 -17.55
CA THR A 784 -25.62 -2.61 -16.91
C THR A 784 -25.09 -2.07 -15.59
N ASN A 785 -24.70 -2.94 -14.66
CA ASN A 785 -23.99 -2.53 -13.47
C ASN A 785 -22.57 -2.10 -13.85
N ILE A 786 -22.34 -0.77 -13.91
CA ILE A 786 -21.04 -0.23 -14.25
C ILE A 786 -20.15 -0.38 -13.03
N LEU A 787 -19.09 -1.20 -13.15
CA LEU A 787 -18.14 -1.38 -12.06
C LEU A 787 -17.46 -0.06 -11.73
N ASP A 788 -17.76 0.46 -10.55
CA ASP A 788 -17.26 1.73 -10.03
C ASP A 788 -17.00 1.64 -8.51
N GLU A 789 -16.89 2.78 -7.83
CA GLU A 789 -16.53 2.86 -6.42
C GLU A 789 -17.74 2.77 -5.46
N TYR A 790 -18.96 2.62 -5.99
CA TYR A 790 -20.17 2.58 -5.18
C TYR A 790 -20.23 1.32 -4.31
N GLY A 791 -20.49 1.49 -3.02
CA GLY A 791 -20.59 0.36 -2.07
C GLY A 791 -19.26 -0.31 -1.68
N LEU A 792 -18.11 0.06 -2.26
CA LEU A 792 -16.81 -0.57 -1.97
C LEU A 792 -16.03 0.09 -0.82
N GLY A 793 -16.33 1.35 -0.48
CA GLY A 793 -15.85 2.02 0.74
C GLY A 793 -14.32 2.09 0.90
N ARG A 794 -13.57 2.19 -0.19
CA ARG A 794 -12.10 2.27 -0.17
C ARG A 794 -11.62 3.72 0.02
N ASN A 795 -10.39 3.86 0.50
CA ASN A 795 -9.88 4.96 1.36
C ASN A 795 -9.82 6.41 0.77
N ASP A 796 -10.46 6.70 -0.36
CA ASP A 796 -10.57 8.05 -0.94
C ASP A 796 -11.93 8.35 -1.64
N THR A 797 -12.79 7.35 -1.84
CA THR A 797 -14.14 7.48 -2.38
C THR A 797 -15.17 7.18 -1.28
N LYS A 798 -16.02 8.17 -0.96
CA LYS A 798 -17.17 7.90 -0.10
C LYS A 798 -18.01 6.82 -0.77
N SER A 799 -18.45 5.80 -0.02
CA SER A 799 -19.27 4.67 -0.50
C SER A 799 -20.63 5.05 -1.12
N SER A 800 -20.93 6.35 -1.20
CA SER A 800 -22.17 6.94 -1.72
C SER A 800 -22.05 7.50 -3.14
N LEU A 801 -20.89 7.36 -3.77
CA LEU A 801 -20.53 8.02 -5.01
C LEU A 801 -20.42 7.02 -6.17
N PHE A 802 -20.97 7.35 -7.34
CA PHE A 802 -21.05 6.42 -8.48
C PHE A 802 -20.90 7.12 -9.84
N VAL A 803 -20.65 6.36 -10.90
CA VAL A 803 -20.65 6.75 -12.31
C VAL A 803 -22.04 6.44 -12.87
N HIS A 804 -22.84 7.46 -13.15
CA HIS A 804 -24.23 7.29 -13.60
C HIS A 804 -24.38 6.71 -15.01
N GLY A 805 -23.34 6.81 -15.81
CA GLY A 805 -23.35 6.40 -17.20
C GLY A 805 -22.21 7.06 -17.97
N TYR A 806 -22.01 6.61 -19.20
CA TYR A 806 -21.04 7.18 -20.11
C TYR A 806 -21.41 6.91 -21.57
N SER A 807 -20.84 7.72 -22.45
CA SER A 807 -20.71 7.43 -23.89
C SER A 807 -19.24 7.51 -24.28
N THR A 808 -18.83 6.79 -25.31
CA THR A 808 -17.44 6.79 -25.76
C THR A 808 -17.33 6.91 -27.28
N PRO A 809 -16.50 7.83 -27.80
CA PRO A 809 -16.25 7.93 -29.23
C PRO A 809 -15.67 6.64 -29.83
N SER A 810 -15.04 5.79 -29.02
CA SER A 810 -14.48 4.50 -29.47
C SER A 810 -15.52 3.58 -30.09
N ASP A 811 -16.80 3.67 -29.67
CA ASP A 811 -17.88 2.84 -30.21
C ASP A 811 -18.24 3.19 -31.65
N THR A 812 -17.92 4.40 -32.10
CA THR A 812 -18.15 4.84 -33.48
C THR A 812 -16.96 4.56 -34.40
N VAL A 813 -15.85 4.01 -33.88
CA VAL A 813 -14.65 3.69 -34.67
C VAL A 813 -14.73 2.28 -35.23
N SER A 814 -14.64 2.16 -36.56
CA SER A 814 -14.54 0.85 -37.22
C SER A 814 -13.27 0.12 -36.79
N ASN A 815 -13.40 -1.10 -36.24
CA ASN A 815 -12.32 -2.01 -35.82
C ASN A 815 -11.53 -1.61 -34.55
N GLY A 816 -12.11 -0.82 -33.63
CA GLY A 816 -11.53 -0.67 -32.30
C GLY A 816 -11.59 -1.98 -31.50
N GLN A 817 -10.56 -2.30 -30.73
CA GLN A 817 -10.47 -3.56 -29.95
C GLN A 817 -11.68 -3.79 -29.01
N TYR A 818 -12.25 -2.70 -28.48
CA TYR A 818 -13.42 -2.70 -27.61
C TYR A 818 -14.56 -1.86 -28.16
N ALA A 819 -14.61 -1.66 -29.49
CA ALA A 819 -15.67 -0.89 -30.12
C ALA A 819 -16.93 -1.75 -30.26
N ASN A 820 -18.05 -1.27 -29.72
CA ASN A 820 -19.33 -1.95 -29.85
C ASN A 820 -20.04 -1.65 -31.17
N GLY A 821 -19.70 -0.56 -31.86
CA GLY A 821 -20.21 -0.25 -33.19
C GLY A 821 -21.63 0.32 -33.14
N GLY A 822 -21.73 1.64 -33.03
CA GLY A 822 -22.99 2.40 -33.05
C GLY A 822 -23.00 3.58 -32.07
N GLU A 823 -24.15 4.24 -31.97
CA GLU A 823 -24.42 5.36 -31.07
C GLU A 823 -24.88 4.84 -29.71
N VAL A 824 -23.93 4.41 -28.87
CA VAL A 824 -24.22 3.70 -27.62
C VAL A 824 -24.04 4.59 -26.39
N ILE A 825 -25.03 4.56 -25.50
CA ILE A 825 -24.99 5.16 -24.17
C ILE A 825 -25.15 4.06 -23.13
N TYR A 826 -24.15 3.94 -22.26
CA TYR A 826 -24.17 3.02 -21.13
C TYR A 826 -24.73 3.75 -19.92
N ILE A 827 -25.72 3.16 -19.27
CA ILE A 827 -26.35 3.67 -18.08
C ILE A 827 -26.14 2.67 -16.96
N ASP A 828 -25.67 3.18 -15.83
CA ASP A 828 -25.47 2.36 -14.65
C ASP A 828 -26.81 1.89 -14.06
N THR A 829 -26.87 0.67 -13.56
CA THR A 829 -28.05 0.10 -12.89
C THR A 829 -27.90 0.01 -11.38
N ASN A 830 -26.72 0.31 -10.82
CA ASN A 830 -26.49 0.26 -9.39
C ASN A 830 -25.60 1.43 -8.92
N PRO A 831 -26.19 2.53 -8.41
CA PRO A 831 -27.46 2.55 -7.66
C PRO A 831 -28.67 3.18 -8.38
N LEU A 832 -28.57 3.54 -9.66
CA LEU A 832 -29.66 4.24 -10.35
C LEU A 832 -30.94 3.41 -10.39
N ASN A 833 -32.02 3.97 -9.84
CA ASN A 833 -33.31 3.32 -9.79
C ASN A 833 -34.43 4.35 -9.89
N VAL A 834 -35.12 4.36 -11.03
CA VAL A 834 -36.23 5.27 -11.36
C VAL A 834 -37.49 5.07 -10.50
N THR A 835 -37.59 3.94 -9.79
CA THR A 835 -38.67 3.68 -8.83
C THR A 835 -38.29 4.06 -7.40
N SER A 836 -37.04 4.46 -7.17
CA SER A 836 -36.56 4.84 -5.84
C SER A 836 -37.27 6.08 -5.31
N THR A 837 -37.53 6.08 -4.01
CA THR A 837 -37.98 7.28 -3.26
C THR A 837 -36.81 8.18 -2.85
N ASN A 838 -35.57 7.70 -3.02
CA ASN A 838 -34.38 8.52 -2.84
C ASN A 838 -34.12 9.31 -4.11
N ASN A 839 -34.24 10.64 -4.02
CA ASN A 839 -34.03 11.56 -5.13
C ASN A 839 -32.60 11.48 -5.70
N ASP A 840 -31.60 11.05 -4.93
CA ASP A 840 -30.21 10.87 -5.42
C ASP A 840 -30.04 9.61 -6.26
N LYS A 841 -31.03 8.68 -6.22
CA LYS A 841 -31.05 7.42 -6.99
C LYS A 841 -32.06 7.46 -8.13
N ASN A 842 -33.12 8.25 -8.02
CA ASN A 842 -34.16 8.41 -9.05
C ASN A 842 -33.81 9.49 -10.09
N ILE A 843 -32.60 9.43 -10.63
CA ILE A 843 -32.04 10.44 -11.54
C ILE A 843 -31.68 9.87 -12.91
N LEU A 844 -32.35 8.78 -13.28
CA LEU A 844 -32.14 8.09 -14.56
C LEU A 844 -32.33 9.01 -15.78
N PHE A 845 -33.39 9.82 -15.80
CA PHE A 845 -33.63 10.73 -16.94
C PHE A 845 -32.62 11.89 -17.00
N HIS A 846 -32.09 12.31 -15.84
CA HIS A 846 -30.96 13.25 -15.78
C HIS A 846 -29.70 12.61 -16.36
N ALA A 847 -29.39 11.36 -16.00
CA ALA A 847 -28.27 10.59 -16.53
C ALA A 847 -28.37 10.43 -18.07
N ILE A 848 -29.53 9.99 -18.58
CA ILE A 848 -29.79 9.85 -20.02
C ILE A 848 -29.61 11.19 -20.74
N THR A 849 -30.20 12.27 -20.23
CA THR A 849 -30.08 13.60 -20.83
C THR A 849 -28.63 14.08 -20.87
N HIS A 850 -27.90 13.88 -19.77
CA HIS A 850 -26.51 14.29 -19.64
C HIS A 850 -25.63 13.57 -20.64
N GLU A 851 -25.68 12.23 -20.66
CA GLU A 851 -24.82 11.42 -21.53
C GLU A 851 -25.22 11.53 -23.01
N TYR A 852 -26.51 11.64 -23.31
CA TYR A 852 -26.97 11.88 -24.68
C TYR A 852 -26.46 13.21 -25.22
N THR A 853 -26.54 14.28 -24.43
CA THR A 853 -25.99 15.59 -24.83
C THR A 853 -24.48 15.52 -25.06
N LYS A 854 -23.74 14.81 -24.20
CA LYS A 854 -22.29 14.61 -24.37
C LYS A 854 -21.97 13.87 -25.65
N MET A 855 -22.66 12.77 -25.92
CA MET A 855 -22.46 11.96 -27.12
C MET A 855 -22.70 12.79 -28.39
N VAL A 856 -23.83 13.50 -28.47
CA VAL A 856 -24.18 14.35 -29.63
C VAL A 856 -23.11 15.43 -29.85
N LEU A 857 -22.67 16.12 -28.79
CA LEU A 857 -21.61 17.13 -28.89
C LEU A 857 -20.27 16.53 -29.29
N GLN A 858 -19.92 15.35 -28.78
CA GLN A 858 -18.68 14.66 -29.17
C GLN A 858 -18.72 14.23 -30.64
N HIS A 859 -19.88 13.83 -31.16
CA HIS A 859 -20.05 13.48 -32.58
C HIS A 859 -19.92 14.72 -33.47
N ASN A 860 -20.51 15.84 -33.06
CA ASN A 860 -20.52 17.08 -33.85
C ASN A 860 -19.26 17.94 -33.67
N LYS A 861 -18.58 17.82 -32.52
CA LYS A 861 -17.35 18.56 -32.15
C LYS A 861 -16.34 17.66 -31.43
N PRO A 862 -15.67 16.71 -32.12
CA PRO A 862 -14.79 15.73 -31.48
C PRO A 862 -13.59 16.30 -30.70
N THR A 863 -13.21 17.55 -30.97
CA THR A 863 -12.08 18.24 -30.32
C THR A 863 -12.52 19.24 -29.25
N GLU A 864 -13.80 19.27 -28.90
CA GLU A 864 -14.31 20.17 -27.86
C GLU A 864 -13.73 19.82 -26.48
N GLU A 865 -13.56 20.85 -25.64
CA GLU A 865 -12.94 20.67 -24.33
C GLU A 865 -13.90 19.99 -23.34
N PRO A 866 -13.42 19.05 -22.49
CA PRO A 866 -14.29 18.28 -21.59
C PRO A 866 -15.19 19.12 -20.67
N TRP A 867 -14.73 20.31 -20.26
CA TRP A 867 -15.53 21.21 -19.41
C TRP A 867 -16.70 21.86 -20.15
N ILE A 868 -16.59 22.07 -21.47
CA ILE A 868 -17.71 22.53 -22.30
C ILE A 868 -18.73 21.40 -22.46
N LEU A 869 -18.27 20.17 -22.75
CA LEU A 869 -19.15 19.00 -22.84
C LEU A 869 -19.97 18.83 -21.55
N GLU A 870 -19.29 18.90 -20.40
CA GLU A 870 -19.93 18.78 -19.10
C GLU A 870 -20.92 19.94 -18.84
N GLY A 871 -20.49 21.19 -19.08
CA GLY A 871 -21.32 22.37 -18.82
C GLY A 871 -22.58 22.43 -19.69
N VAL A 872 -22.47 22.13 -20.99
CA VAL A 872 -23.64 22.12 -21.88
C VAL A 872 -24.61 20.99 -21.50
N SER A 873 -24.11 19.81 -21.13
CA SER A 873 -24.95 18.70 -20.70
C SER A 873 -25.69 18.96 -19.40
N GLN A 874 -25.05 19.65 -18.44
CA GLN A 874 -25.72 20.14 -17.23
C GLN A 874 -26.80 21.18 -17.57
N LEU A 875 -26.53 22.11 -18.50
CA LEU A 875 -27.52 23.08 -18.96
C LEU A 875 -28.72 22.43 -19.68
N MET A 876 -28.52 21.33 -20.40
CA MET A 876 -29.61 20.55 -20.99
C MET A 876 -30.47 19.86 -19.94
N GLN A 877 -29.89 19.32 -18.87
CA GLN A 877 -30.67 18.86 -17.72
C GLN A 877 -31.54 19.98 -17.16
N LYS A 878 -30.94 21.15 -16.89
CA LYS A 878 -31.66 22.34 -16.39
C LYS A 878 -32.79 22.76 -17.32
N LYS A 879 -32.57 22.71 -18.64
CA LYS A 879 -33.58 23.08 -19.64
C LYS A 879 -34.80 22.16 -19.61
N ILE A 880 -34.60 20.87 -19.38
CA ILE A 880 -35.67 19.86 -19.42
C ILE A 880 -36.36 19.72 -18.05
N PHE A 881 -35.59 19.67 -16.97
CA PHE A 881 -36.09 19.31 -15.63
C PHE A 881 -36.17 20.49 -14.65
N GLY A 882 -35.63 21.66 -15.02
CA GLY A 882 -35.56 22.85 -14.18
C GLY A 882 -34.34 22.93 -13.27
N ASP A 883 -33.86 21.77 -12.79
CA ASP A 883 -32.71 21.67 -11.88
C ASP A 883 -31.60 20.78 -12.47
N VAL A 884 -30.36 21.01 -11.99
CA VAL A 884 -29.20 20.16 -12.30
C VAL A 884 -28.97 19.22 -11.12
N VAL A 885 -28.82 17.93 -11.41
CA VAL A 885 -28.48 16.93 -10.39
C VAL A 885 -27.05 16.46 -10.59
N PHE A 886 -26.32 16.33 -9.48
CA PHE A 886 -25.01 15.69 -9.45
C PHE A 886 -25.15 14.26 -8.92
N PHE A 887 -24.39 13.34 -9.50
CA PHE A 887 -24.54 11.92 -9.23
C PHE A 887 -23.75 11.50 -7.98
N GLY A 888 -24.46 11.05 -6.94
CA GLY A 888 -23.95 10.59 -5.64
C GLY A 888 -24.81 11.04 -4.45
N GLU A 889 -24.90 10.23 -3.39
CA GLU A 889 -25.80 10.55 -2.25
C GLU A 889 -25.30 11.76 -1.44
N SER A 890 -26.24 12.65 -1.08
CA SER A 890 -26.02 13.84 -0.22
C SER A 890 -24.90 14.76 -0.71
N THR A 891 -24.82 14.97 -2.03
CA THR A 891 -23.80 15.83 -2.64
C THR A 891 -24.32 17.25 -2.85
N SER A 892 -23.80 18.22 -2.09
CA SER A 892 -24.06 19.65 -2.33
C SER A 892 -23.04 20.24 -3.33
N PRO A 893 -23.45 21.15 -4.23
CA PRO A 893 -22.52 21.94 -5.05
C PRO A 893 -21.51 22.69 -4.18
N SER A 894 -20.24 22.66 -4.55
CA SER A 894 -19.16 23.33 -3.80
C SER A 894 -18.11 23.91 -4.73
N THR A 895 -17.46 24.98 -4.28
CA THR A 895 -16.33 25.58 -5.01
C THR A 895 -15.06 24.78 -4.74
N SER A 896 -14.19 24.61 -5.74
CA SER A 896 -13.04 23.71 -5.62
C SER A 896 -11.94 24.21 -4.70
N THR A 897 -11.37 23.32 -3.89
CA THR A 897 -10.12 23.55 -3.14
C THR A 897 -8.86 23.44 -4.02
N GLY A 898 -8.91 22.62 -5.09
CA GLY A 898 -7.77 22.21 -5.91
C GLY A 898 -7.54 22.98 -7.22
N ASN A 899 -8.52 23.03 -8.14
CA ASN A 899 -8.36 23.58 -9.50
C ASN A 899 -9.32 24.75 -9.78
N GLN A 900 -8.79 25.96 -10.03
CA GLN A 900 -9.63 27.06 -10.52
C GLN A 900 -10.09 26.79 -11.96
N LEU A 901 -11.29 27.26 -12.34
CA LEU A 901 -11.81 27.12 -13.70
C LEU A 901 -10.86 27.70 -14.77
N THR A 902 -10.00 28.67 -14.43
CA THR A 902 -8.91 29.17 -15.29
C THR A 902 -7.92 28.09 -15.70
N TYR A 903 -7.63 27.11 -14.85
CA TYR A 903 -6.76 25.98 -15.18
C TYR A 903 -7.48 24.88 -15.97
N LEU A 904 -8.81 24.77 -15.82
CA LEU A 904 -9.66 23.84 -16.57
C LEU A 904 -9.91 24.36 -18.00
N ALA A 905 -10.14 25.65 -18.15
CA ALA A 905 -10.48 26.32 -19.41
C ALA A 905 -9.27 26.67 -20.30
N THR A 906 -8.04 26.53 -19.79
CA THR A 906 -6.79 26.73 -20.56
C THR A 906 -6.18 25.41 -21.05
N GLY A 907 -6.87 24.27 -20.87
CA GLY A 907 -6.44 22.96 -21.34
C GLY A 907 -5.23 22.34 -20.61
N VAL A 908 -4.72 22.99 -19.54
CA VAL A 908 -3.52 22.55 -18.81
C VAL A 908 -3.80 21.35 -17.91
N ASN A 909 -5.02 21.22 -17.39
CA ASN A 909 -5.51 20.04 -16.67
C ASN A 909 -6.89 19.65 -17.22
N LYS A 910 -7.11 18.37 -17.52
CA LYS A 910 -8.46 17.82 -17.74
C LYS A 910 -9.28 17.93 -16.44
N LEU A 911 -10.62 17.91 -16.53
CA LEU A 911 -11.50 17.75 -15.36
C LEU A 911 -10.98 16.60 -14.50
N LYS A 912 -10.48 16.87 -13.28
CA LYS A 912 -9.85 15.85 -12.43
C LYS A 912 -10.83 15.14 -11.51
N GLY A 913 -12.02 15.69 -11.32
CA GLY A 913 -13.07 15.09 -10.51
C GLY A 913 -14.31 15.98 -10.38
N ARG A 914 -15.29 15.52 -9.61
CA ARG A 914 -16.60 16.17 -9.45
C ARG A 914 -16.58 17.62 -9.00
N THR A 915 -15.62 18.00 -8.15
CA THR A 915 -15.49 19.39 -7.71
C THR A 915 -15.18 20.34 -8.88
N ASP A 916 -14.50 19.84 -9.91
CA ASP A 916 -14.27 20.58 -11.15
C ASP A 916 -15.58 20.70 -11.97
N GLN A 917 -16.40 19.64 -12.01
CA GLN A 917 -17.73 19.66 -12.64
C GLN A 917 -18.71 20.62 -11.93
N HIS A 918 -18.68 20.66 -10.59
CA HIS A 918 -19.43 21.64 -9.79
C HIS A 918 -19.03 23.07 -10.18
N ASN A 919 -17.73 23.35 -10.25
CA ASN A 919 -17.21 24.68 -10.60
C ASN A 919 -17.67 25.13 -12.00
N VAL A 920 -17.72 24.20 -12.96
CA VAL A 920 -18.26 24.44 -14.31
C VAL A 920 -19.75 24.81 -14.26
N ASN A 921 -20.58 24.02 -13.55
CA ASN A 921 -22.01 24.30 -13.41
C ASN A 921 -22.29 25.67 -12.77
N ILE A 922 -21.56 26.00 -11.70
CA ILE A 922 -21.74 27.27 -10.98
C ILE A 922 -21.40 28.45 -11.91
N PHE A 923 -20.33 28.35 -12.71
CA PHE A 923 -19.99 29.38 -13.69
C PHE A 923 -21.06 29.54 -14.78
N PHE A 924 -21.52 28.44 -15.40
CA PHE A 924 -22.55 28.53 -16.43
C PHE A 924 -23.89 29.02 -15.87
N THR A 925 -24.22 28.67 -14.63
CA THR A 925 -25.38 29.19 -13.91
C THR A 925 -25.26 30.69 -13.69
N TYR A 926 -24.11 31.16 -13.19
CA TYR A 926 -23.83 32.60 -13.06
C TYR A 926 -24.01 33.32 -14.40
N LEU A 927 -23.41 32.78 -15.47
CA LEU A 927 -23.46 33.36 -16.80
C LEU A 927 -24.90 33.48 -17.31
N GLN A 928 -25.72 32.43 -17.16
CA GLN A 928 -27.13 32.46 -17.54
C GLN A 928 -27.91 33.52 -16.78
N GLU A 929 -27.75 33.60 -15.44
CA GLU A 929 -28.44 34.62 -14.64
C GLU A 929 -28.06 36.04 -15.07
N ARG A 930 -26.77 36.28 -15.36
CA ARG A 930 -26.32 37.60 -15.80
C ARG A 930 -26.83 37.97 -17.18
N LEU A 931 -26.94 37.00 -18.09
CA LEU A 931 -27.53 37.21 -19.40
C LEU A 931 -29.04 37.45 -19.32
N ALA A 932 -29.76 36.68 -18.49
CA ALA A 932 -31.18 36.88 -18.25
C ALA A 932 -31.48 38.27 -17.62
N ALA A 933 -30.59 38.76 -16.75
CA ALA A 933 -30.69 40.09 -16.15
C ALA A 933 -30.22 41.22 -17.07
N SER A 934 -29.49 40.91 -18.15
CA SER A 934 -29.11 41.89 -19.16
C SER A 934 -30.34 42.19 -20.01
N SER A 935 -30.59 43.46 -20.36
CA SER A 935 -31.78 43.86 -21.13
C SER A 935 -31.77 43.42 -22.61
N LEU A 936 -31.11 42.29 -22.91
CA LEU A 936 -31.05 41.64 -24.20
C LEU A 936 -32.36 40.88 -24.49
N GLU A 937 -32.77 40.85 -25.75
CA GLU A 937 -34.01 40.19 -26.18
C GLU A 937 -33.76 38.72 -26.55
N ASN A 938 -34.84 37.94 -26.61
CA ASN A 938 -34.87 36.56 -27.15
C ASN A 938 -34.15 35.49 -26.32
N GLU A 939 -34.30 35.51 -24.98
CA GLU A 939 -33.75 34.46 -24.09
C GLU A 939 -32.23 34.27 -24.28
N PRO A 940 -31.42 35.34 -24.12
CA PRO A 940 -29.97 35.31 -24.34
C PRO A 940 -29.26 34.20 -23.55
N GLU A 941 -29.78 33.84 -22.37
CA GLU A 941 -29.29 32.78 -21.49
C GLU A 941 -29.40 31.36 -22.07
N TRP A 942 -30.29 31.14 -23.05
CA TRP A 942 -30.40 29.88 -23.78
C TRP A 942 -29.79 29.97 -25.18
N GLN A 943 -29.89 31.13 -25.84
CA GLN A 943 -29.24 31.33 -27.15
C GLN A 943 -27.73 31.16 -27.09
N ILE A 944 -27.09 31.55 -25.99
CA ILE A 944 -25.65 31.35 -25.81
C ILE A 944 -25.27 29.86 -25.94
N VAL A 945 -26.12 28.94 -25.48
CA VAL A 945 -25.87 27.50 -25.54
C VAL A 945 -25.92 27.02 -26.99
N ASN A 946 -26.91 27.46 -27.78
CA ASN A 946 -26.97 27.18 -29.22
C ASN A 946 -25.70 27.62 -29.93
N TYR A 947 -25.26 28.86 -29.70
CA TYR A 947 -24.06 29.38 -30.35
C TYR A 947 -22.77 28.67 -29.91
N ILE A 948 -22.67 28.20 -28.66
CA ILE A 948 -21.57 27.35 -28.18
C ILE A 948 -21.56 26.02 -28.97
N CYS A 949 -22.72 25.42 -29.19
CA CYS A 949 -22.86 24.17 -29.94
C CYS A 949 -22.58 24.34 -31.44
N GLU A 950 -23.02 25.44 -32.05
CA GLU A 950 -22.89 25.69 -33.50
C GLU A 950 -21.49 26.16 -33.94
N THR A 951 -20.78 26.90 -33.08
CA THR A 951 -19.49 27.49 -33.45
C THR A 951 -18.40 26.43 -33.66
N GLN A 952 -17.54 26.63 -34.66
CA GLN A 952 -16.36 25.77 -34.89
C GLN A 952 -15.21 26.05 -33.90
N LYS A 953 -15.37 27.03 -33.00
CA LYS A 953 -14.42 27.30 -31.91
C LYS A 953 -14.65 26.30 -30.76
N VAL A 954 -13.62 26.11 -29.94
CA VAL A 954 -13.61 25.21 -28.78
C VAL A 954 -13.21 25.95 -27.50
N GLY A 955 -13.57 25.41 -26.34
CA GLY A 955 -13.18 25.95 -25.04
C GLY A 955 -13.64 27.39 -24.80
N VAL A 956 -12.76 28.22 -24.22
CA VAL A 956 -13.07 29.65 -23.97
C VAL A 956 -13.47 30.40 -25.25
N ALA A 957 -12.84 30.09 -26.38
CA ALA A 957 -13.12 30.77 -27.64
C ALA A 957 -14.53 30.47 -28.18
N SER A 958 -15.13 29.32 -27.84
CA SER A 958 -16.52 29.02 -28.19
C SER A 958 -17.48 29.91 -27.40
N VAL A 959 -17.22 30.07 -26.09
CA VAL A 959 -18.02 30.93 -25.21
C VAL A 959 -17.89 32.41 -25.60
N ASP A 960 -16.68 32.92 -25.87
CA ASP A 960 -16.49 34.30 -26.34
C ASP A 960 -17.22 34.57 -27.66
N THR A 961 -17.16 33.62 -28.61
CA THR A 961 -17.88 33.74 -29.88
C THR A 961 -19.39 33.79 -29.65
N ALA A 962 -19.90 32.94 -28.75
CA ALA A 962 -21.31 32.91 -28.39
C ALA A 962 -21.77 34.19 -27.66
N LEU A 963 -20.94 34.74 -26.77
CA LEU A 963 -21.19 36.01 -26.08
C LEU A 963 -21.34 37.18 -27.06
N VAL A 964 -20.45 37.25 -28.05
CA VAL A 964 -20.55 38.25 -29.13
C VAL A 964 -21.84 38.03 -29.94
N ALA A 965 -22.20 36.78 -30.23
CA ALA A 965 -23.39 36.46 -31.01
C ALA A 965 -24.71 36.83 -30.30
N VAL A 966 -24.80 36.65 -28.97
CA VAL A 966 -25.97 37.09 -28.18
C VAL A 966 -25.96 38.61 -27.90
N GLY A 967 -24.89 39.32 -28.24
CA GLY A 967 -24.77 40.77 -28.03
C GLY A 967 -24.35 41.16 -26.61
N ALA A 968 -23.71 40.26 -25.86
CA ALA A 968 -23.17 40.56 -24.55
C ALA A 968 -22.04 41.61 -24.65
N SER A 969 -21.98 42.51 -23.67
CA SER A 969 -20.99 43.60 -23.64
C SER A 969 -19.67 43.23 -22.97
N LYS A 970 -19.61 42.06 -22.32
CA LYS A 970 -18.46 41.52 -21.60
C LYS A 970 -17.96 40.24 -22.28
N SER A 971 -16.66 40.06 -22.27
CA SER A 971 -15.96 38.82 -22.65
C SER A 971 -16.08 37.75 -21.56
N PHE A 972 -15.71 36.51 -21.90
CA PHE A 972 -15.59 35.41 -20.94
C PHE A 972 -14.71 35.79 -19.74
N ALA A 973 -13.56 36.42 -19.99
CA ALA A 973 -12.62 36.80 -18.93
C ALA A 973 -13.24 37.81 -17.93
N GLU A 974 -14.07 38.72 -18.43
CA GLU A 974 -14.77 39.71 -17.59
C GLU A 974 -15.90 39.06 -16.78
N TYR A 975 -16.74 38.22 -17.40
CA TYR A 975 -17.75 37.44 -16.67
C TYR A 975 -17.11 36.50 -15.64
N PHE A 976 -15.97 35.90 -15.98
CA PHE A 976 -15.24 35.03 -15.08
C PHE A 976 -14.66 35.77 -13.87
N ALA A 977 -14.15 37.00 -14.06
CA ALA A 977 -13.69 37.84 -12.97
C ALA A 977 -14.85 38.22 -12.02
N ASP A 978 -16.01 38.56 -12.57
CA ASP A 978 -17.19 38.87 -11.77
C ASP A 978 -17.72 37.64 -11.02
N TYR A 979 -17.72 36.47 -11.67
CA TYR A 979 -18.04 35.18 -11.06
C TYR A 979 -17.16 34.90 -9.83
N GLY A 980 -15.83 35.08 -9.93
CA GLY A 980 -14.92 34.88 -8.81
C GLY A 980 -15.22 35.80 -7.62
N MET A 981 -15.66 37.04 -7.89
CA MET A 981 -16.12 37.97 -6.86
C MET A 981 -17.48 37.58 -6.28
N ALA A 982 -18.41 37.11 -7.12
CA ALA A 982 -19.71 36.61 -6.69
C ALA A 982 -19.57 35.43 -5.72
N CYS A 983 -18.73 34.45 -6.03
CA CYS A 983 -18.45 33.34 -5.11
C CYS A 983 -17.91 33.81 -3.75
N TYR A 984 -17.11 34.88 -3.71
CA TYR A 984 -16.57 35.41 -2.45
C TYR A 984 -17.62 36.18 -1.64
N LEU A 985 -18.43 37.01 -2.28
CA LEU A 985 -19.39 37.91 -1.61
C LEU A 985 -20.68 37.21 -1.16
N ASP A 986 -21.09 36.15 -1.84
CA ASP A 986 -22.26 35.36 -1.47
C ASP A 986 -22.09 34.68 -0.09
N LEU A 987 -20.91 34.15 0.21
CA LEU A 987 -20.57 33.54 1.51
C LEU A 987 -20.68 34.48 2.72
N VAL A 988 -20.50 35.79 2.50
CA VAL A 988 -20.59 36.79 3.56
C VAL A 988 -21.98 37.44 3.65
N ASN A 989 -22.93 37.10 2.77
CA ASN A 989 -24.32 37.61 2.76
C ASN A 989 -24.41 39.15 2.76
N VAL A 990 -23.64 39.86 1.92
CA VAL A 990 -23.53 41.35 1.99
C VAL A 990 -24.05 42.11 0.76
N ASP A 991 -24.57 41.48 -0.29
CA ASP A 991 -24.77 42.19 -1.58
C ASP A 991 -26.12 42.93 -1.73
N SER A 992 -26.29 44.05 -1.00
CA SER A 992 -27.26 45.10 -1.37
C SER A 992 -26.60 46.31 -2.06
N THR A 993 -25.28 46.29 -2.25
CA THR A 993 -24.51 47.48 -2.65
C THR A 993 -24.12 47.50 -4.13
N TYR A 994 -24.08 46.34 -4.82
CA TYR A 994 -23.58 46.25 -6.20
C TYR A 994 -24.66 45.88 -7.23
N GLY A 995 -25.94 46.11 -6.91
CA GLY A 995 -27.04 45.86 -7.86
C GLY A 995 -27.20 44.39 -8.26
N GLY A 996 -26.78 43.47 -7.39
CA GLY A 996 -26.92 42.01 -7.59
C GLY A 996 -25.89 41.40 -8.55
N ILE A 997 -24.86 42.14 -8.98
CA ILE A 997 -23.83 41.65 -9.93
C ILE A 997 -22.98 40.53 -9.31
N TYR A 998 -22.81 40.52 -7.99
CA TYR A 998 -21.96 39.59 -7.25
C TYR A 998 -22.76 38.67 -6.33
N SER A 999 -23.96 38.26 -6.76
CA SER A 999 -24.81 37.30 -6.05
C SER A 999 -25.29 36.19 -6.99
N PHE A 1000 -25.60 35.02 -6.42
CA PHE A 1000 -26.33 33.95 -7.10
C PHE A 1000 -27.82 34.05 -6.74
N GLU A 1001 -28.70 33.96 -7.74
CA GLU A 1001 -30.15 33.87 -7.46
C GLU A 1001 -30.59 32.42 -7.22
N SER A 1002 -29.99 31.48 -7.95
CA SER A 1002 -30.42 30.07 -7.99
C SER A 1002 -29.57 29.12 -7.13
N LEU A 1003 -28.46 29.57 -6.56
CA LEU A 1003 -27.53 28.74 -5.79
C LEU A 1003 -27.22 29.37 -4.43
N ASN A 1004 -27.10 28.53 -3.40
CA ASN A 1004 -26.62 28.92 -2.07
C ASN A 1004 -25.28 28.23 -1.82
N LEU A 1005 -24.16 28.96 -1.89
CA LEU A 1005 -22.83 28.35 -1.82
C LEU A 1005 -22.47 27.97 -0.36
N GLU A 1006 -22.16 26.70 -0.12
CA GLU A 1006 -21.87 26.18 1.23
C GLU A 1006 -20.39 26.34 1.67
N SER A 1007 -19.47 26.70 0.77
CA SER A 1007 -18.02 26.77 1.05
C SER A 1007 -17.24 27.78 0.21
N ALA A 1008 -16.16 28.33 0.79
CA ALA A 1008 -15.28 29.31 0.16
C ALA A 1008 -14.42 28.75 -0.96
N PRO A 1009 -14.23 29.49 -2.08
CA PRO A 1009 -13.23 29.12 -3.07
C PRO A 1009 -11.86 29.08 -2.39
N SER A 1010 -11.05 28.07 -2.71
CA SER A 1010 -9.75 27.84 -2.07
C SER A 1010 -8.92 29.12 -1.98
N GLY A 1011 -8.31 29.36 -0.81
CA GLY A 1011 -7.71 30.63 -0.36
C GLY A 1011 -6.55 31.22 -1.17
N LYS A 1012 -6.47 30.97 -2.48
CA LYS A 1012 -5.64 31.71 -3.42
C LYS A 1012 -6.35 33.01 -3.79
N SER A 1013 -5.84 34.12 -3.25
CA SER A 1013 -6.32 35.46 -3.55
C SER A 1013 -6.44 35.70 -5.07
N ALA A 1014 -7.58 36.24 -5.50
CA ALA A 1014 -7.82 36.72 -6.87
C ALA A 1014 -6.72 37.68 -7.37
N SER A 1015 -5.92 38.26 -6.46
CA SER A 1015 -4.77 39.11 -6.77
C SER A 1015 -3.59 38.39 -7.44
N THR A 1016 -3.58 37.06 -7.53
CA THR A 1016 -2.49 36.27 -8.14
C THR A 1016 -2.72 35.90 -9.61
N LEU A 1017 -3.84 36.29 -10.22
CA LEU A 1017 -4.14 36.08 -11.65
C LEU A 1017 -3.23 36.96 -12.53
N LYS A 1018 -2.16 36.38 -13.07
CA LYS A 1018 -1.38 37.00 -14.17
C LYS A 1018 -1.94 36.52 -15.51
N TRP A 1019 -2.61 37.42 -16.21
CA TRP A 1019 -3.23 37.19 -17.53
C TRP A 1019 -2.26 37.32 -18.71
N ASP A 1020 -0.98 37.56 -18.44
CA ASP A 1020 0.02 37.81 -19.48
C ASP A 1020 0.88 36.56 -19.74
N LYS A 1021 0.36 35.64 -20.55
CA LYS A 1021 1.20 34.84 -21.46
C LYS A 1021 0.48 34.70 -22.80
N ALA A 1022 0.91 35.56 -23.73
CA ALA A 1022 0.63 35.46 -25.15
C ALA A 1022 1.25 34.21 -25.77
#